data_AF-A0A3N5Q0C3-F1
#
_entry.id   AF-A0A3N5Q0C3-F1
#
_cell.length_a   1.000
_cell.length_b   1.000
_cell.length_c   1.000
_cell.angle_alpha   90.00
_cell.angle_beta   90.00
_cell.angle_gamma   90.00
#
_symmetry.space_group_name_H-M   'P 1'
#
loop_
_entity.id
_entity.type
_entity.pdbx_description
1 polymer ?
#
loop_
_entity_poly.entity_id
_entity_poly.type
_entity_poly.pdbx_seq_one_letter_code
_entity_poly.pdbx_strand_id
1 'polypeptide(L)'
;RRGLIDLPDQKICGSQLLGGIGDTIAVLADVAGAKAPKQLANFRKYLASLPDPDKKMLKPLRRRLDELAKASIDLARAFDTNNDRDALWWVKTLVHQCSDALEEITFFCPWITLTHPSARLSEFLETMEIPTLRELITAKKKLINVIENMVSINATAEEIAWFADFRRMIKEGSVRAAERIAAIDRLAAQANDFADMDYSFLYDKGSHLLTIGYNTTERRRDASYYDLLASEARFCSFIGIAQGQLPQENWFALGRLLTNPRRYPVLLSWDGSMFEYLMPLLVMPNYESTLLDQTYTAAVRRQIDYGKSRGVPWGISESGYSTIDVHQNYQYRAFGVPGLGLKRGLSDDLVVAPYASALALMVAPEEACLNLQRLAREGMEGAYGFYEAIDYTSSRLPRGKSSVVVKSFMAHHQGMSLLALSHLLLDCSMQKRFASEPMFQSTILLLQERIPRAVAFYRQIAEDTTMRRATPAREFPARIFKTPHTPIPKVQLLSNGRYHVMITNAGGGYSRFQELGITRWREDSTRDNWGTFCYIRDITNGEFWSTAYQPTLKQPERYEAIFSDARVEFRRRDHEIDTHTQIAVSPEDDIELRRVRITNRSRKPRELDITSYAEIVLAAPAADALHPAFANLFVQTEIIRERQTILCTRRPRSKDDPSHWMFHLMALHGTPNKEVSYETDRLKFIGRGNTLADPQAMRWSENISETLSNTQGSVLDPIAAIRCRVLLDAGASVTIDIVSGISETRDQALGLAEKYHDQRLADRVFDLAWTHSQV
;
A
#
# COMPACT_ATOMS: atom_id res chain seq x y z
N ARG A 1 -21.66 -2.06 12.31
CA ARG A 1 -23.10 -1.91 12.67
C ARG A 1 -23.59 -2.93 13.70
N ARG A 2 -23.67 -4.24 13.39
CA ARG A 2 -24.30 -5.25 14.28
C ARG A 2 -23.84 -5.17 15.74
N GLY A 3 -22.54 -5.03 15.96
CA GLY A 3 -21.97 -4.89 17.30
C GLY A 3 -22.40 -3.63 18.08
N LEU A 4 -22.85 -2.56 17.41
CA LEU A 4 -23.38 -1.36 18.05
C LEU A 4 -24.84 -1.55 18.45
N ILE A 5 -25.67 -2.08 17.54
CA ILE A 5 -27.11 -2.21 17.77
C ILE A 5 -27.47 -3.27 18.82
N ASP A 6 -26.55 -4.19 19.13
CA ASP A 6 -26.73 -5.17 20.21
C ASP A 6 -26.45 -4.56 21.61
N LEU A 7 -25.72 -3.44 21.72
CA LEU A 7 -25.33 -2.84 23.00
C LEU A 7 -26.51 -2.39 23.89
N PRO A 8 -27.58 -1.76 23.35
CA PRO A 8 -28.72 -1.32 24.16
C PRO A 8 -29.43 -2.43 24.95
N ASP A 9 -29.31 -3.66 24.47
CA ASP A 9 -29.93 -4.87 25.03
C ASP A 9 -28.97 -5.66 25.93
N GLN A 10 -27.73 -5.20 26.08
CA GLN A 10 -26.79 -5.71 27.07
C GLN A 10 -26.98 -5.00 28.42
N LYS A 11 -26.67 -5.72 29.51
CA LYS A 11 -26.66 -5.15 30.85
C LYS A 11 -25.53 -4.11 30.96
N ILE A 12 -25.78 -3.01 31.65
CA ILE A 12 -24.89 -1.83 31.71
C ILE A 12 -23.49 -2.16 32.25
N CYS A 13 -23.36 -3.22 33.04
CA CYS A 13 -22.08 -3.85 33.31
C CYS A 13 -22.16 -5.30 32.81
N GLY A 14 -21.24 -5.68 31.93
CA GLY A 14 -21.19 -7.03 31.35
C GLY A 14 -20.87 -8.10 32.39
N SER A 15 -21.31 -9.34 32.15
CA SER A 15 -21.06 -10.49 33.04
C SER A 15 -19.57 -10.80 33.23
N GLN A 16 -18.72 -10.39 32.28
CA GLN A 16 -17.27 -10.62 32.29
C GLN A 16 -16.48 -9.54 33.04
N LEU A 17 -17.13 -8.50 33.57
CA LEU A 17 -16.42 -7.37 34.20
C LEU A 17 -15.47 -7.81 35.32
N LEU A 18 -15.94 -8.62 36.27
CA LEU A 18 -15.11 -9.10 37.37
C LEU A 18 -14.02 -10.09 36.91
N GLY A 19 -14.32 -10.88 35.87
CA GLY A 19 -13.33 -11.74 35.21
C GLY A 19 -12.18 -10.91 34.61
N GLY A 20 -12.52 -9.86 33.86
CA GLY A 20 -11.54 -8.94 33.28
C GLY A 20 -10.72 -8.16 34.33
N ILE A 21 -11.30 -7.84 35.48
CA ILE A 21 -10.53 -7.29 36.62
C ILE A 21 -9.55 -8.36 37.15
N GLY A 22 -10.00 -9.60 37.24
CA GLY A 22 -9.17 -10.76 37.58
C GLY A 22 -7.99 -10.96 36.63
N ASP A 23 -8.22 -10.84 35.33
CA ASP A 23 -7.18 -10.95 34.29
C ASP A 23 -6.13 -9.84 34.42
N THR A 24 -6.54 -8.59 34.62
CA THR A 24 -5.63 -7.45 34.87
C THR A 24 -4.74 -7.72 36.09
N ILE A 25 -5.30 -8.33 37.14
CA ILE A 25 -4.57 -8.70 38.36
C ILE A 25 -3.66 -9.92 38.14
N ALA A 26 -4.07 -10.86 37.28
CA ALA A 26 -3.24 -11.98 36.85
C ALA A 26 -1.93 -11.45 36.26
N VAL A 27 -2.08 -10.60 35.23
CA VAL A 27 -0.95 -9.97 34.54
C VAL A 27 -0.12 -9.09 35.46
N LEU A 28 -0.74 -8.29 36.34
CA LEU A 28 -0.01 -7.45 37.29
C LEU A 28 0.90 -8.27 38.21
N ALA A 29 0.47 -9.45 38.68
CA ALA A 29 1.36 -10.26 39.53
C ALA A 29 2.45 -10.96 38.74
N ASP A 30 2.17 -11.36 37.49
CA ASP A 30 3.19 -11.97 36.62
C ASP A 30 4.31 -10.96 36.34
N VAL A 31 3.95 -9.72 36.05
CA VAL A 31 4.90 -8.61 35.83
C VAL A 31 5.61 -8.21 37.12
N ALA A 32 4.89 -8.10 38.25
CA ALA A 32 5.49 -7.71 39.52
C ALA A 32 6.42 -8.80 40.12
N GLY A 33 6.15 -10.08 39.82
CA GLY A 33 6.93 -11.22 40.28
C GLY A 33 7.19 -11.20 41.80
N ALA A 34 8.45 -11.43 42.20
CA ALA A 34 8.85 -11.42 43.62
C ALA A 34 8.76 -10.05 44.30
N LYS A 35 8.59 -8.95 43.55
CA LYS A 35 8.44 -7.59 44.07
C LYS A 35 6.99 -7.24 44.40
N ALA A 36 6.04 -8.15 44.18
CA ALA A 36 4.63 -7.91 44.43
C ALA A 36 4.36 -7.56 45.92
N PRO A 37 3.67 -6.44 46.21
CA PRO A 37 3.29 -6.10 47.58
C PRO A 37 2.27 -7.09 48.14
N LYS A 38 2.24 -7.29 49.47
CA LYS A 38 1.27 -8.18 50.14
C LYS A 38 -0.19 -7.80 49.83
N GLN A 39 -0.41 -6.51 49.58
CA GLN A 39 -1.69 -5.92 49.18
C GLN A 39 -2.24 -6.56 47.90
N LEU A 40 -1.38 -7.01 46.97
CA LEU A 40 -1.81 -7.69 45.75
C LEU A 40 -2.48 -9.03 46.06
N ALA A 41 -1.91 -9.80 47.00
CA ALA A 41 -2.50 -11.06 47.45
C ALA A 41 -3.81 -10.83 48.21
N ASN A 42 -3.91 -9.75 48.99
CA ASN A 42 -5.14 -9.37 49.68
C ASN A 42 -6.25 -8.99 48.68
N PHE A 43 -5.91 -8.21 47.65
CA PHE A 43 -6.85 -7.86 46.59
C PHE A 43 -7.35 -9.12 45.87
N ARG A 44 -6.46 -10.04 45.49
CA ARG A 44 -6.83 -11.33 44.86
C ARG A 44 -7.77 -12.15 45.72
N LYS A 45 -7.47 -12.29 47.02
CA LYS A 45 -8.33 -13.01 47.97
C LYS A 45 -9.70 -12.35 48.08
N TYR A 46 -9.74 -11.02 48.14
CA TYR A 46 -10.98 -10.28 48.19
C TYR A 46 -11.82 -10.52 46.93
N LEU A 47 -11.24 -10.34 45.73
CA LEU A 47 -11.92 -10.60 44.46
C LEU A 47 -12.45 -12.04 44.36
N ALA A 48 -11.66 -13.04 44.76
CA ALA A 48 -12.07 -14.44 44.77
C ALA A 48 -13.12 -14.77 45.84
N SER A 49 -13.21 -13.99 46.92
CA SER A 49 -14.24 -14.15 47.95
C SER A 49 -15.60 -13.59 47.54
N LEU A 50 -15.64 -12.79 46.46
CA LEU A 50 -16.89 -12.29 45.92
C LEU A 50 -17.64 -13.45 45.24
N PRO A 51 -18.86 -13.79 45.68
CA PRO A 51 -19.60 -14.89 45.10
C PRO A 51 -19.97 -14.59 43.64
N ASP A 52 -20.09 -15.67 42.85
CA ASP A 52 -20.33 -15.67 41.41
C ASP A 52 -21.42 -14.63 41.00
N PRO A 53 -21.10 -13.69 40.08
CA PRO A 53 -22.00 -12.61 39.65
C PRO A 53 -23.29 -13.06 38.95
N ASP A 54 -23.54 -14.34 38.74
CA ASP A 54 -24.80 -14.83 38.16
C ASP A 54 -26.06 -14.49 38.99
N LYS A 55 -25.88 -13.98 40.23
CA LYS A 55 -26.93 -13.20 40.92
C LYS A 55 -26.69 -11.70 40.69
N LYS A 56 -27.19 -11.25 39.55
CA LYS A 56 -27.04 -9.93 38.88
C LYS A 56 -27.67 -8.75 39.62
N MET A 57 -27.46 -8.62 40.92
CA MET A 57 -28.13 -7.61 41.72
C MET A 57 -27.38 -6.27 41.64
N LEU A 58 -28.08 -5.21 41.25
CA LEU A 58 -27.53 -3.89 40.95
C LEU A 58 -26.79 -3.27 42.15
N LYS A 59 -27.42 -3.28 43.32
CA LYS A 59 -26.87 -2.63 44.52
C LYS A 59 -25.70 -3.42 45.16
N PRO A 60 -25.77 -4.77 45.29
CA PRO A 60 -24.61 -5.56 45.67
C PRO A 60 -23.40 -5.38 44.74
N LEU A 61 -23.61 -5.32 43.42
CA LEU A 61 -22.51 -5.09 42.48
C LEU A 61 -21.83 -3.74 42.71
N ARG A 62 -22.60 -2.65 42.85
CA ARG A 62 -22.01 -1.33 43.13
C ARG A 62 -21.17 -1.32 44.41
N ARG A 63 -21.67 -1.93 45.50
CA ARG A 63 -20.89 -2.01 46.76
C ARG A 63 -19.54 -2.69 46.52
N ARG A 64 -19.54 -3.80 45.77
CA ARG A 64 -18.31 -4.51 45.40
C ARG A 64 -17.39 -3.64 44.56
N LEU A 65 -17.91 -2.92 43.58
CA LEU A 65 -17.11 -2.03 42.73
C LEU A 65 -16.51 -0.86 43.52
N ASP A 66 -17.25 -0.29 44.47
CA ASP A 66 -16.75 0.74 45.39
C ASP A 66 -15.60 0.22 46.27
N GLU A 67 -15.76 -0.99 46.83
CA GLU A 67 -14.72 -1.65 47.61
C GLU A 67 -13.50 -2.01 46.75
N LEU A 68 -13.69 -2.50 45.51
CA LEU A 68 -12.62 -2.78 44.55
C LEU A 68 -11.87 -1.51 44.13
N ALA A 69 -12.58 -0.41 43.86
CA ALA A 69 -11.98 0.87 43.51
C ALA A 69 -11.13 1.44 44.66
N LYS A 70 -11.61 1.34 45.90
CA LYS A 70 -10.83 1.73 47.09
C LYS A 70 -9.60 0.84 47.26
N ALA A 71 -9.79 -0.48 47.17
CA ALA A 71 -8.71 -1.44 47.30
C ALA A 71 -7.65 -1.31 46.20
N SER A 72 -8.02 -0.91 44.99
CA SER A 72 -7.08 -0.73 43.87
C SER A 72 -6.22 0.53 44.06
N ILE A 73 -6.80 1.61 44.60
CA ILE A 73 -6.04 2.82 45.00
C ILE A 73 -5.05 2.50 46.11
N ASP A 74 -5.47 1.75 47.14
CA ASP A 74 -4.58 1.34 48.23
C ASP A 74 -3.46 0.41 47.75
N LEU A 75 -3.77 -0.49 46.80
CA LEU A 75 -2.78 -1.30 46.12
C LEU A 75 -1.79 -0.44 45.32
N ALA A 76 -2.27 0.54 44.56
CA ALA A 76 -1.43 1.45 43.77
C ALA A 76 -0.45 2.25 44.64
N ARG A 77 -0.88 2.67 45.84
CA ARG A 77 -0.01 3.34 46.83
C ARG A 77 1.10 2.43 47.37
N ALA A 78 0.89 1.12 47.35
CA ALA A 78 1.87 0.14 47.82
C ALA A 78 2.96 -0.18 46.78
N PHE A 79 2.78 0.23 45.51
CA PHE A 79 3.81 0.13 44.49
C PHE A 79 4.74 1.35 44.53
N ASP A 80 6.04 1.13 44.70
CA ASP A 80 7.06 2.18 44.72
C ASP A 80 7.27 2.75 43.31
N THR A 81 7.23 4.09 43.18
CA THR A 81 7.35 4.83 41.92
C THR A 81 8.71 4.69 41.22
N ASN A 82 9.72 4.11 41.89
CA ASN A 82 11.10 4.19 41.43
C ASN A 82 11.67 2.98 40.65
N ASN A 83 11.01 1.81 40.56
CA ASN A 83 11.74 0.61 40.10
C ASN A 83 11.05 -0.37 39.13
N ASP A 84 9.80 -0.16 38.69
CA ASP A 84 9.20 -1.01 37.66
C ASP A 84 8.10 -0.31 36.85
N ARG A 85 8.43 0.12 35.63
CA ARG A 85 7.51 0.87 34.76
C ARG A 85 6.30 0.03 34.34
N ASP A 86 6.46 -1.28 34.15
CA ASP A 86 5.42 -2.14 33.60
C ASP A 86 4.41 -2.51 34.70
N ALA A 87 4.88 -2.84 35.91
CA ALA A 87 3.99 -3.06 37.05
C ALA A 87 3.21 -1.78 37.40
N LEU A 88 3.84 -0.60 37.31
CA LEU A 88 3.18 0.68 37.53
C LEU A 88 2.11 0.98 36.47
N TRP A 89 2.32 0.56 35.23
CA TRP A 89 1.32 0.67 34.17
C TRP A 89 0.10 -0.20 34.47
N TRP A 90 0.31 -1.48 34.77
CA TRP A 90 -0.78 -2.42 35.06
C TRP A 90 -1.59 -2.07 36.32
N VAL A 91 -0.95 -1.56 37.38
CA VAL A 91 -1.69 -1.13 38.58
C VAL A 91 -2.54 0.11 38.30
N LYS A 92 -2.07 1.05 37.47
CA LYS A 92 -2.89 2.19 37.01
C LYS A 92 -4.06 1.74 36.14
N THR A 93 -3.82 0.78 35.24
CA THR A 93 -4.87 0.16 34.43
C THR A 93 -5.94 -0.49 35.32
N LEU A 94 -5.54 -1.20 36.38
CA LEU A 94 -6.48 -1.78 37.35
C LEU A 94 -7.31 -0.71 38.08
N VAL A 95 -6.69 0.39 38.51
CA VAL A 95 -7.38 1.51 39.16
C VAL A 95 -8.42 2.11 38.23
N HIS A 96 -8.04 2.43 36.98
CA HIS A 96 -8.98 2.95 35.98
C HIS A 96 -10.11 1.97 35.71
N GLN A 97 -9.81 0.69 35.48
CA GLN A 97 -10.82 -0.33 35.22
C GLN A 97 -11.87 -0.44 36.35
N CYS A 98 -11.44 -0.36 37.61
CA CYS A 98 -12.36 -0.38 38.75
C CYS A 98 -13.17 0.92 38.87
N SER A 99 -12.53 2.08 38.67
CA SER A 99 -13.18 3.40 38.72
C SER A 99 -14.23 3.54 37.61
N ASP A 100 -13.85 3.24 36.38
CA ASP A 100 -14.71 3.35 35.19
C ASP A 100 -15.96 2.48 35.35
N ALA A 101 -15.82 1.26 35.88
CA ALA A 101 -16.93 0.37 36.15
C ALA A 101 -17.90 0.92 37.23
N LEU A 102 -17.37 1.48 38.31
CA LEU A 102 -18.15 2.11 39.37
C LEU A 102 -18.85 3.38 38.88
N GLU A 103 -18.16 4.19 38.08
CA GLU A 103 -18.68 5.40 37.46
C GLU A 103 -19.79 5.08 36.47
N GLU A 104 -19.62 4.07 35.62
CA GLU A 104 -20.62 3.67 34.63
C GLU A 104 -21.94 3.24 35.28
N ILE A 105 -21.88 2.35 36.29
CA ILE A 105 -23.09 1.89 36.98
C ILE A 105 -23.77 3.04 37.74
N THR A 106 -22.99 3.95 38.33
CA THR A 106 -23.50 5.12 39.06
C THR A 106 -24.07 6.18 38.10
N PHE A 107 -23.48 6.31 36.91
CA PHE A 107 -23.92 7.24 35.87
C PHE A 107 -25.30 6.84 35.33
N PHE A 108 -25.52 5.57 35.02
CA PHE A 108 -26.82 5.14 34.50
C PHE A 108 -27.86 4.84 35.59
N CYS A 109 -27.43 4.46 36.79
CA CYS A 109 -28.33 4.10 37.88
C CYS A 109 -28.17 4.98 39.13
N PRO A 110 -28.22 6.33 39.07
CA PRO A 110 -27.81 7.20 40.17
C PRO A 110 -28.59 7.01 41.49
N TRP A 111 -29.83 6.50 41.45
CA TRP A 111 -30.65 6.27 42.66
C TRP A 111 -30.07 5.22 43.61
N ILE A 112 -29.16 4.37 43.13
CA ILE A 112 -28.49 3.36 43.96
C ILE A 112 -27.61 4.00 45.05
N THR A 113 -27.31 5.30 44.93
CA THR A 113 -26.56 6.11 45.90
C THR A 113 -27.38 6.54 47.11
N LEU A 114 -28.71 6.46 47.02
CA LEU A 114 -29.59 6.90 48.09
C LEU A 114 -29.55 5.95 49.30
N THR A 115 -29.48 6.53 50.49
CA THR A 115 -29.68 5.81 51.76
C THR A 115 -31.15 5.43 51.91
N HIS A 116 -31.43 4.25 52.44
CA HIS A 116 -32.81 3.74 52.53
C HIS A 116 -33.49 4.17 53.84
N PRO A 117 -34.70 4.74 53.77
CA PRO A 117 -35.44 5.18 54.96
C PRO A 117 -36.22 4.05 55.65
N SER A 118 -36.37 2.88 55.01
CA SER A 118 -37.10 1.74 55.58
C SER A 118 -36.61 0.37 55.08
N ALA A 119 -36.84 -0.67 55.89
CA ALA A 119 -36.43 -2.04 55.59
C ALA A 119 -37.10 -2.59 54.31
N ARG A 120 -38.39 -2.27 54.09
CA ARG A 120 -39.14 -2.68 52.89
C ARG A 120 -38.51 -2.16 51.59
N LEU A 121 -38.05 -0.90 51.57
CA LEU A 121 -37.40 -0.31 50.41
C LEU A 121 -35.98 -0.87 50.23
N SER A 122 -35.28 -1.11 51.34
CA SER A 122 -33.97 -1.75 51.31
C SER A 122 -34.04 -3.15 50.70
N GLU A 123 -34.97 -4.00 51.14
CA GLU A 123 -35.14 -5.36 50.61
C GLU A 123 -35.44 -5.35 49.12
N PHE A 124 -36.38 -4.51 48.66
CA PHE A 124 -36.72 -4.41 47.24
C PHE A 124 -35.51 -3.99 46.38
N LEU A 125 -34.78 -2.95 46.78
CA LEU A 125 -33.63 -2.43 46.01
C LEU A 125 -32.42 -3.37 46.03
N GLU A 126 -32.23 -4.15 47.10
CA GLU A 126 -31.24 -5.23 47.13
C GLU A 126 -31.58 -6.32 46.12
N THR A 127 -32.86 -6.53 45.80
CA THR A 127 -33.30 -7.55 44.84
C THR A 127 -33.38 -7.09 43.37
N MET A 128 -33.04 -5.84 43.07
CA MET A 128 -33.12 -5.34 41.70
C MET A 128 -31.99 -5.89 40.83
N GLU A 129 -32.33 -6.41 39.66
CA GLU A 129 -31.33 -6.76 38.65
C GLU A 129 -30.67 -5.52 38.03
N ILE A 130 -29.44 -5.68 37.56
CA ILE A 130 -28.79 -4.68 36.69
C ILE A 130 -29.71 -4.50 35.46
N PRO A 131 -30.04 -3.26 35.04
CA PRO A 131 -30.86 -3.04 33.86
C PRO A 131 -30.01 -2.97 32.58
N THR A 132 -30.64 -3.21 31.42
CA THR A 132 -30.14 -2.77 30.11
C THR A 132 -30.46 -1.29 29.87
N LEU A 133 -29.85 -0.66 28.86
CA LEU A 133 -30.21 0.71 28.49
C LEU A 133 -31.68 0.82 28.06
N ARG A 134 -32.22 -0.20 27.36
CA ARG A 134 -33.62 -0.24 26.94
C ARG A 134 -34.58 -0.45 28.12
N GLU A 135 -34.18 -1.29 29.08
CA GLU A 135 -34.93 -1.49 30.33
C GLU A 135 -34.98 -0.19 31.15
N LEU A 136 -33.92 0.61 31.21
CA LEU A 136 -33.93 1.89 31.93
C LEU A 136 -34.98 2.88 31.40
N ILE A 137 -35.20 2.90 30.09
CA ILE A 137 -36.20 3.78 29.46
C ILE A 137 -37.61 3.28 29.75
N THR A 138 -37.83 1.97 29.59
CA THR A 138 -39.18 1.37 29.66
C THR A 138 -39.63 1.10 31.10
N ALA A 139 -38.72 0.63 31.96
CA ALA A 139 -39.01 0.26 33.34
C ALA A 139 -39.20 1.44 34.28
N LYS A 140 -38.80 2.67 33.89
CA LYS A 140 -38.96 3.88 34.71
C LYS A 140 -40.38 4.03 35.26
N LYS A 141 -41.40 3.93 34.40
CA LYS A 141 -42.81 4.09 34.82
C LYS A 141 -43.25 2.96 35.76
N LYS A 142 -42.83 1.72 35.46
CA LYS A 142 -43.14 0.54 36.28
C LYS A 142 -42.50 0.64 37.67
N LEU A 143 -41.22 1.00 37.74
CA LEU A 143 -40.45 1.14 38.98
C LEU A 143 -40.99 2.28 39.85
N ILE A 144 -41.31 3.43 39.25
CA ILE A 144 -41.94 4.56 39.97
C ILE A 144 -43.26 4.09 40.59
N ASN A 145 -44.14 3.44 39.83
CA ASN A 145 -45.44 2.99 40.35
C ASN A 145 -45.31 1.93 41.47
N VAL A 146 -44.38 0.98 41.34
CA VAL A 146 -44.15 -0.04 42.38
C VAL A 146 -43.71 0.61 43.68
N ILE A 147 -42.74 1.54 43.62
CA ILE A 147 -42.22 2.21 44.81
C ILE A 147 -43.24 3.21 45.37
N GLU A 148 -44.01 3.89 44.51
CA GLU A 148 -45.11 4.77 44.94
C GLU A 148 -46.13 3.98 45.76
N ASN A 149 -46.56 2.81 45.27
CA ASN A 149 -47.49 1.94 46.00
C ASN A 149 -46.90 1.44 47.33
N MET A 150 -45.59 1.16 47.39
CA MET A 150 -44.90 0.78 48.63
C MET A 150 -44.86 1.93 49.64
N VAL A 151 -44.62 3.17 49.20
CA VAL A 151 -44.52 4.34 50.08
C VAL A 151 -45.91 4.84 50.50
N SER A 152 -46.94 4.72 49.66
CA SER A 152 -48.29 5.29 49.86
C SER A 152 -49.00 4.84 51.15
N ILE A 153 -48.64 3.68 51.70
CA ILE A 153 -49.25 3.13 52.92
C ILE A 153 -48.36 3.48 54.12
N ASN A 154 -48.87 4.34 55.02
CA ASN A 154 -48.20 4.80 56.24
C ASN A 154 -46.82 5.47 55.99
N ALA A 155 -46.71 6.30 54.95
CA ALA A 155 -45.46 6.98 54.58
C ALA A 155 -44.93 7.88 55.72
N THR A 156 -43.65 7.75 56.06
CA THR A 156 -42.97 8.76 56.87
C THR A 156 -42.56 9.97 56.02
N ALA A 157 -42.34 11.14 56.63
CA ALA A 157 -41.83 12.31 55.92
C ALA A 157 -40.48 12.03 55.20
N GLU A 158 -39.66 11.16 55.79
CA GLU A 158 -38.39 10.71 55.23
C GLU A 158 -38.58 9.86 53.97
N GLU A 159 -39.56 8.95 53.96
CA GLU A 159 -39.90 8.15 52.77
C GLU A 159 -40.46 9.00 51.62
N ILE A 160 -41.22 10.04 51.91
CA ILE A 160 -41.75 10.98 50.90
C ILE A 160 -40.60 11.77 50.26
N ALA A 161 -39.69 12.31 51.07
CA ALA A 161 -38.52 13.04 50.59
C ALA A 161 -37.61 12.13 49.75
N TRP A 162 -37.34 10.92 50.24
CA TRP A 162 -36.54 9.92 49.53
C TRP A 162 -37.18 9.53 48.18
N PHE A 163 -38.51 9.34 48.13
CA PHE A 163 -39.20 8.99 46.89
C PHE A 163 -39.12 10.12 45.85
N ALA A 164 -39.15 11.38 46.27
CA ALA A 164 -38.96 12.52 45.37
C ALA A 164 -37.56 12.51 44.73
N ASP A 165 -36.51 12.24 45.52
CA ASP A 165 -35.15 12.09 45.02
C ASP A 165 -34.97 10.87 44.12
N PHE A 166 -35.53 9.72 44.50
CA PHE A 166 -35.55 8.52 43.69
C PHE A 166 -36.19 8.80 42.31
N ARG A 167 -37.36 9.45 42.30
CA ARG A 167 -38.08 9.82 41.06
C ARG A 167 -37.26 10.75 40.16
N ARG A 168 -36.51 11.68 40.74
CA ARG A 168 -35.58 12.56 40.01
C ARG A 168 -34.42 11.75 39.41
N MET A 169 -33.77 10.91 40.20
CA MET A 169 -32.61 10.12 39.78
C MET A 169 -32.94 9.03 38.76
N ILE A 170 -34.07 8.33 38.88
CA ILE A 170 -34.49 7.35 37.86
C ILE A 170 -34.87 8.05 36.54
N LYS A 171 -35.43 9.26 36.59
CA LYS A 171 -35.65 10.08 35.40
C LYS A 171 -34.33 10.46 34.74
N GLU A 172 -33.34 10.86 35.52
CA GLU A 172 -32.00 11.20 35.03
C GLU A 172 -31.30 10.01 34.38
N GLY A 173 -31.27 8.84 35.03
CA GLY A 173 -30.70 7.60 34.45
C GLY A 173 -31.40 7.19 33.15
N SER A 174 -32.73 7.31 33.08
CA SER A 174 -33.51 7.07 31.86
C SER A 174 -33.17 8.04 30.72
N VAL A 175 -32.92 9.33 31.01
CA VAL A 175 -32.50 10.31 30.00
C VAL A 175 -31.10 9.97 29.48
N ARG A 176 -30.14 9.69 30.37
CA ARG A 176 -28.77 9.29 30.01
C ARG A 176 -28.75 8.02 29.15
N ALA A 177 -29.60 7.04 29.47
CA ALA A 177 -29.75 5.83 28.66
C ALA A 177 -30.31 6.12 27.26
N ALA A 178 -31.31 7.02 27.15
CA ALA A 178 -31.86 7.45 25.85
C ALA A 178 -30.83 8.18 25.00
N GLU A 179 -30.03 9.07 25.61
CA GLU A 179 -28.93 9.76 24.93
C GLU A 179 -27.85 8.78 24.43
N ARG A 180 -27.51 7.77 25.23
CA ARG A 180 -26.55 6.71 24.84
C ARG A 180 -27.08 5.88 23.66
N ILE A 181 -28.36 5.49 23.69
CA ILE A 181 -29.00 4.77 22.57
C ILE A 181 -29.01 5.63 21.31
N ALA A 182 -29.37 6.91 21.41
CA ALA A 182 -29.33 7.82 20.25
C ALA A 182 -27.90 7.97 19.68
N ALA A 183 -26.87 7.99 20.53
CA ALA A 183 -25.49 8.00 20.08
C ALA A 183 -25.10 6.69 19.36
N ILE A 184 -25.51 5.54 19.90
CA ILE A 184 -25.32 4.22 19.28
C ILE A 184 -25.99 4.17 17.90
N ASP A 185 -27.24 4.63 17.79
CA ASP A 185 -28.00 4.64 16.54
C ASP A 185 -27.35 5.54 15.48
N ARG A 186 -26.85 6.72 15.89
CA ARG A 186 -26.09 7.61 14.99
C ARG A 186 -24.80 6.95 14.48
N LEU A 187 -24.03 6.31 15.36
CA LEU A 187 -22.81 5.60 14.97
C LEU A 187 -23.12 4.40 14.07
N ALA A 188 -24.23 3.70 14.31
CA ALA A 188 -24.68 2.59 13.49
C ALA A 188 -25.09 3.06 12.08
N ALA A 189 -25.78 4.20 11.98
CA ALA A 189 -26.13 4.84 10.71
C ALA A 189 -24.87 5.29 9.96
N GLN A 190 -23.96 6.01 10.62
CA GLN A 190 -22.70 6.46 10.02
C GLN A 190 -21.85 5.28 9.51
N ALA A 191 -21.79 4.17 10.26
CA ALA A 191 -21.09 2.97 9.83
C ALA A 191 -21.74 2.32 8.58
N ASN A 192 -23.05 2.45 8.41
CA ASN A 192 -23.74 2.01 7.20
C ASN A 192 -23.46 2.94 6.02
N ASP A 193 -23.49 4.26 6.24
CA ASP A 193 -23.19 5.24 5.21
C ASP A 193 -21.75 5.05 4.67
N PHE A 194 -20.79 4.74 5.56
CA PHE A 194 -19.43 4.40 5.14
C PHE A 194 -19.29 3.05 4.43
N ALA A 195 -20.25 2.13 4.63
CA ALA A 195 -20.26 0.84 3.96
C ALA A 195 -20.91 0.90 2.57
N ASP A 196 -21.63 1.99 2.25
CA ASP A 196 -22.20 2.22 0.92
C ASP A 196 -21.15 2.84 -0.01
N MET A 197 -20.46 1.97 -0.74
CA MET A 197 -19.39 2.35 -1.67
C MET A 197 -19.88 2.22 -3.12
N ASP A 198 -19.36 3.03 -4.05
CA ASP A 198 -19.60 2.86 -5.48
C ASP A 198 -18.51 1.97 -6.12
N TYR A 199 -18.85 0.74 -6.50
CA TYR A 199 -17.92 -0.19 -7.16
C TYR A 199 -17.80 0.04 -8.68
N SER A 200 -18.71 0.80 -9.29
CA SER A 200 -18.85 0.87 -10.75
C SER A 200 -17.60 1.39 -11.46
N PHE A 201 -16.86 2.29 -10.81
CA PHE A 201 -15.64 2.88 -11.38
C PHE A 201 -14.42 1.95 -11.31
N LEU A 202 -14.45 0.88 -10.52
CA LEU A 202 -13.40 -0.16 -10.47
C LEU A 202 -13.81 -1.45 -11.19
N TYR A 203 -15.12 -1.64 -11.39
CA TYR A 203 -15.66 -2.82 -12.03
C TYR A 203 -15.49 -2.79 -13.55
N ASP A 204 -14.94 -3.86 -14.10
CA ASP A 204 -14.80 -4.07 -15.53
C ASP A 204 -15.86 -5.04 -16.04
N LYS A 205 -16.76 -4.52 -16.89
CA LYS A 205 -17.91 -5.29 -17.39
C LYS A 205 -17.52 -6.42 -18.35
N GLY A 206 -16.34 -6.37 -18.97
CA GLY A 206 -15.90 -7.37 -19.94
C GLY A 206 -15.32 -8.60 -19.26
N SER A 207 -14.46 -8.39 -18.26
CA SER A 207 -13.86 -9.46 -17.46
C SER A 207 -14.72 -9.92 -16.30
N HIS A 208 -15.73 -9.12 -15.91
CA HIS A 208 -16.48 -9.27 -14.65
C HIS A 208 -15.60 -9.16 -13.40
N LEU A 209 -14.44 -8.51 -13.48
CA LEU A 209 -13.50 -8.37 -12.35
C LEU A 209 -13.39 -6.92 -11.86
N LEU A 210 -12.88 -6.76 -10.64
CA LEU A 210 -12.50 -5.46 -10.09
C LEU A 210 -11.02 -5.19 -10.40
N THR A 211 -10.71 -3.98 -10.86
CA THR A 211 -9.32 -3.53 -11.03
C THR A 211 -8.63 -3.33 -9.68
N ILE A 212 -7.32 -3.56 -9.59
CA ILE A 212 -6.59 -3.47 -8.31
C ILE A 212 -6.53 -2.05 -7.72
N GLY A 213 -6.76 -1.03 -8.54
CA GLY A 213 -6.77 0.35 -8.08
C GLY A 213 -7.13 1.35 -9.18
N TYR A 214 -7.20 2.62 -8.78
CA TYR A 214 -7.40 3.75 -9.66
C TYR A 214 -6.32 4.80 -9.42
N ASN A 215 -5.56 5.13 -10.46
CA ASN A 215 -4.53 6.15 -10.38
C ASN A 215 -5.20 7.53 -10.52
N THR A 216 -5.37 8.24 -9.41
CA THR A 216 -6.00 9.58 -9.36
C THR A 216 -5.21 10.64 -10.13
N THR A 217 -3.88 10.48 -10.22
CA THR A 217 -3.02 11.37 -11.00
C THR A 217 -3.25 11.15 -12.49
N GLU A 218 -3.19 9.91 -12.95
CA GLU A 218 -3.36 9.58 -14.37
C GLU A 218 -4.82 9.49 -14.81
N ARG A 219 -5.77 9.58 -13.86
CA ARG A 219 -7.22 9.43 -14.05
C ARG A 219 -7.57 8.18 -14.86
N ARG A 220 -6.92 7.06 -14.54
CA ARG A 220 -7.19 5.77 -15.17
C ARG A 220 -7.21 4.66 -14.13
N ARG A 221 -7.96 3.62 -14.45
CA ARG A 221 -7.90 2.34 -13.73
C ARG A 221 -6.54 1.68 -13.94
N ASP A 222 -6.15 0.86 -12.98
CA ASP A 222 -5.05 -0.07 -13.17
C ASP A 222 -5.38 -1.06 -14.29
N ALA A 223 -4.35 -1.60 -14.94
CA ALA A 223 -4.50 -2.62 -15.97
C ALA A 223 -4.66 -4.04 -15.36
N SER A 224 -4.33 -4.19 -14.08
CA SER A 224 -4.39 -5.45 -13.35
C SER A 224 -5.71 -5.59 -12.59
N TYR A 225 -6.12 -6.83 -12.37
CA TYR A 225 -7.41 -7.19 -11.77
C TYR A 225 -7.22 -8.11 -10.58
N TYR A 226 -8.16 -8.06 -9.64
CA TYR A 226 -8.31 -9.11 -8.64
C TYR A 226 -9.02 -10.31 -9.27
N ASP A 227 -8.26 -11.31 -9.68
CA ASP A 227 -8.71 -12.41 -10.52
C ASP A 227 -8.57 -13.79 -9.87
N LEU A 228 -8.30 -13.88 -8.56
CA LEU A 228 -8.13 -15.15 -7.84
C LEU A 228 -9.14 -15.29 -6.70
N LEU A 229 -9.71 -16.49 -6.55
CA LEU A 229 -10.60 -16.78 -5.43
C LEU A 229 -9.83 -16.86 -4.10
N ALA A 230 -8.60 -17.36 -4.11
CA ALA A 230 -7.71 -17.34 -2.95
C ALA A 230 -7.03 -15.97 -2.79
N SER A 231 -7.83 -14.94 -2.50
CA SER A 231 -7.38 -13.60 -2.15
C SER A 231 -8.36 -12.98 -1.17
N GLU A 232 -7.87 -12.03 -0.37
CA GLU A 232 -8.66 -11.14 0.45
C GLU A 232 -9.71 -10.35 -0.35
N ALA A 233 -9.44 -10.06 -1.63
CA ALA A 233 -10.34 -9.32 -2.50
C ALA A 233 -11.68 -10.02 -2.71
N ARG A 234 -11.76 -11.36 -2.49
CA ARG A 234 -13.04 -12.08 -2.50
C ARG A 234 -14.04 -11.50 -1.50
N PHE A 235 -13.55 -10.95 -0.39
CA PHE A 235 -14.42 -10.33 0.60
C PHE A 235 -15.15 -9.12 0.01
N CYS A 236 -14.42 -8.27 -0.73
CA CYS A 236 -14.97 -7.14 -1.47
C CYS A 236 -16.02 -7.60 -2.51
N SER A 237 -15.69 -8.62 -3.31
CA SER A 237 -16.63 -9.24 -4.26
C SER A 237 -17.91 -9.74 -3.59
N PHE A 238 -17.80 -10.45 -2.47
CA PHE A 238 -18.96 -10.96 -1.73
C PHE A 238 -19.87 -9.82 -1.25
N ILE A 239 -19.28 -8.77 -0.65
CA ILE A 239 -20.04 -7.62 -0.15
C ILE A 239 -20.73 -6.88 -1.29
N GLY A 240 -20.03 -6.59 -2.38
CA GLY A 240 -20.60 -5.89 -3.53
C GLY A 240 -21.77 -6.65 -4.16
N ILE A 241 -21.70 -7.99 -4.20
CA ILE A 241 -22.81 -8.84 -4.65
C ILE A 241 -23.98 -8.79 -3.66
N ALA A 242 -23.70 -8.92 -2.35
CA ALA A 242 -24.74 -8.87 -1.33
C ALA A 242 -25.47 -7.53 -1.26
N GLN A 243 -24.78 -6.43 -1.58
CA GLN A 243 -25.36 -5.10 -1.71
C GLN A 243 -26.13 -4.90 -3.03
N GLY A 244 -26.08 -5.85 -3.97
CA GLY A 244 -26.69 -5.75 -5.30
C GLY A 244 -25.96 -4.80 -6.24
N GLN A 245 -24.74 -4.38 -5.91
CA GLN A 245 -23.92 -3.47 -6.71
C GLN A 245 -23.03 -4.18 -7.72
N LEU A 246 -22.69 -5.45 -7.46
CA LEU A 246 -21.97 -6.33 -8.36
C LEU A 246 -22.84 -7.53 -8.75
N PRO A 247 -22.75 -8.02 -10.00
CA PRO A 247 -23.48 -9.21 -10.42
C PRO A 247 -22.77 -10.48 -9.93
N GLN A 248 -23.49 -11.60 -9.78
CA GLN A 248 -22.92 -12.85 -9.23
C GLN A 248 -21.78 -13.42 -10.10
N GLU A 249 -21.78 -13.11 -11.39
CA GLU A 249 -20.74 -13.44 -12.36
C GLU A 249 -19.36 -12.97 -11.89
N ASN A 250 -19.28 -11.89 -11.11
CA ASN A 250 -18.02 -11.44 -10.51
C ASN A 250 -17.39 -12.51 -9.61
N TRP A 251 -18.20 -13.19 -8.78
CA TRP A 251 -17.70 -14.26 -7.91
C TRP A 251 -17.16 -15.43 -8.71
N PHE A 252 -17.82 -15.80 -9.80
CA PHE A 252 -17.45 -16.94 -10.64
C PHE A 252 -16.33 -16.62 -11.63
N ALA A 253 -16.08 -15.33 -11.91
CA ALA A 253 -14.94 -14.88 -12.70
C ALA A 253 -13.60 -15.00 -11.96
N LEU A 254 -13.61 -15.02 -10.62
CA LEU A 254 -12.40 -15.28 -9.83
C LEU A 254 -11.78 -16.66 -10.19
N GLY A 255 -10.47 -16.74 -10.26
CA GLY A 255 -9.76 -17.94 -10.68
C GLY A 255 -9.76 -19.02 -9.61
N ARG A 256 -10.08 -20.26 -10.00
CA ARG A 256 -9.96 -21.47 -9.16
C ARG A 256 -8.68 -22.27 -9.48
N LEU A 257 -7.55 -21.58 -9.62
CA LEU A 257 -6.28 -22.23 -9.94
C LEU A 257 -5.85 -23.13 -8.78
N LEU A 258 -5.83 -24.44 -9.00
CA LEU A 258 -5.51 -25.44 -7.98
C LEU A 258 -4.12 -26.01 -8.19
N THR A 259 -3.36 -26.13 -7.11
CA THR A 259 -2.12 -26.92 -7.04
C THR A 259 -2.27 -28.05 -6.02
N ASN A 260 -1.38 -29.04 -6.06
CA ASN A 260 -1.41 -30.21 -5.18
C ASN A 260 -0.04 -30.48 -4.54
N PRO A 261 0.45 -29.60 -3.66
CA PRO A 261 1.66 -29.84 -2.90
C PRO A 261 1.40 -31.00 -1.94
N ARG A 262 1.91 -32.19 -2.28
CA ARG A 262 1.91 -33.37 -1.39
C ARG A 262 0.52 -33.85 -0.91
N ARG A 263 -0.45 -33.94 -1.83
CA ARG A 263 -1.76 -34.64 -1.72
C ARG A 263 -2.99 -33.85 -1.25
N TYR A 264 -2.89 -32.55 -0.98
CA TYR A 264 -4.07 -31.70 -0.73
C TYR A 264 -4.22 -30.61 -1.81
N PRO A 265 -5.33 -30.60 -2.56
CA PRO A 265 -5.72 -29.48 -3.40
C PRO A 265 -5.75 -28.17 -2.60
N VAL A 266 -5.06 -27.15 -3.09
CA VAL A 266 -5.06 -25.80 -2.53
C VAL A 266 -5.19 -24.80 -3.67
N LEU A 267 -6.07 -23.82 -3.50
CA LEU A 267 -6.14 -22.70 -4.44
C LEU A 267 -4.86 -21.88 -4.34
N LEU A 268 -4.33 -21.46 -5.49
CA LEU A 268 -3.19 -20.55 -5.58
C LEU A 268 -3.64 -19.11 -5.34
N SER A 269 -2.90 -18.40 -4.50
CA SER A 269 -2.98 -16.94 -4.37
C SER A 269 -1.87 -16.27 -5.19
N TRP A 270 -1.78 -14.94 -5.17
CA TRP A 270 -0.73 -14.24 -5.92
C TRP A 270 0.62 -14.36 -5.23
N ASP A 271 0.69 -13.92 -3.97
CA ASP A 271 1.94 -13.91 -3.20
C ASP A 271 2.17 -15.21 -2.41
N GLY A 272 1.13 -16.01 -2.15
CA GLY A 272 1.22 -17.20 -1.28
C GLY A 272 1.29 -16.85 0.20
N SER A 273 0.78 -15.67 0.58
CA SER A 273 0.81 -15.13 1.94
C SER A 273 -0.31 -15.74 2.79
N MET A 274 -0.11 -15.90 4.11
CA MET A 274 -1.18 -16.39 5.00
C MET A 274 -2.40 -15.46 5.02
N PHE A 275 -2.16 -14.14 4.90
CA PHE A 275 -3.19 -13.11 4.91
C PHE A 275 -4.24 -13.28 3.81
N GLU A 276 -3.82 -13.51 2.55
CA GLU A 276 -4.73 -13.70 1.40
C GLU A 276 -5.76 -14.82 1.66
N TYR A 277 -5.33 -15.89 2.35
CA TYR A 277 -6.19 -17.01 2.69
C TYR A 277 -7.07 -16.71 3.90
N LEU A 278 -6.48 -16.27 5.02
CA LEU A 278 -7.15 -16.33 6.32
C LEU A 278 -7.78 -15.00 6.77
N MET A 279 -7.38 -13.85 6.22
CA MET A 279 -7.97 -12.57 6.65
C MET A 279 -9.50 -12.56 6.49
N PRO A 280 -10.10 -13.03 5.38
CA PRO A 280 -11.55 -13.01 5.25
C PRO A 280 -12.26 -13.89 6.28
N LEU A 281 -11.63 -14.94 6.83
CA LEU A 281 -12.22 -15.79 7.87
C LEU A 281 -12.44 -15.06 9.20
N LEU A 282 -11.81 -13.90 9.41
CA LEU A 282 -12.07 -13.10 10.63
C LEU A 282 -13.53 -12.68 10.74
N VAL A 283 -14.23 -12.55 9.61
CA VAL A 283 -15.62 -12.08 9.56
C VAL A 283 -16.51 -12.96 8.68
N MET A 284 -16.00 -13.59 7.62
CA MET A 284 -16.79 -14.45 6.75
C MET A 284 -16.88 -15.87 7.36
N PRO A 285 -18.09 -16.47 7.40
CA PRO A 285 -18.25 -17.84 7.89
C PRO A 285 -17.62 -18.85 6.95
N ASN A 286 -17.10 -19.92 7.52
CA ASN A 286 -16.56 -21.08 6.79
C ASN A 286 -17.54 -22.26 6.85
N TYR A 287 -17.50 -23.13 5.85
CA TYR A 287 -18.32 -24.34 5.78
C TYR A 287 -17.46 -25.55 5.50
N GLU A 288 -17.59 -26.58 6.35
CA GLU A 288 -16.81 -27.81 6.24
C GLU A 288 -16.95 -28.46 4.86
N SER A 289 -15.87 -29.09 4.40
CA SER A 289 -15.83 -29.85 3.13
C SER A 289 -16.10 -29.02 1.87
N THR A 290 -15.93 -27.70 1.95
CA THR A 290 -15.94 -26.80 0.79
C THR A 290 -14.54 -26.62 0.20
N LEU A 291 -14.47 -26.07 -1.01
CA LEU A 291 -13.22 -25.74 -1.69
C LEU A 291 -12.34 -24.78 -0.86
N LEU A 292 -12.96 -23.78 -0.24
CA LEU A 292 -12.29 -22.79 0.59
C LEU A 292 -11.80 -23.43 1.91
N ASP A 293 -12.63 -24.20 2.58
CA ASP A 293 -12.28 -24.93 3.81
C ASP A 293 -11.04 -25.82 3.63
N GLN A 294 -11.04 -26.61 2.55
CA GLN A 294 -9.90 -27.44 2.18
C GLN A 294 -8.65 -26.59 1.88
N THR A 295 -8.82 -25.47 1.18
CA THR A 295 -7.73 -24.54 0.85
C THR A 295 -7.09 -23.97 2.11
N TYR A 296 -7.88 -23.54 3.10
CA TYR A 296 -7.37 -22.99 4.36
C TYR A 296 -6.52 -24.01 5.11
N THR A 297 -7.05 -25.24 5.25
CA THR A 297 -6.33 -26.33 5.90
C THR A 297 -5.03 -26.67 5.17
N ALA A 298 -5.04 -26.73 3.84
CA ALA A 298 -3.87 -27.05 3.03
C ALA A 298 -2.81 -25.92 3.07
N ALA A 299 -3.23 -24.66 3.02
CA ALA A 299 -2.33 -23.50 3.10
C ALA A 299 -1.59 -23.44 4.45
N VAL A 300 -2.31 -23.64 5.56
CA VAL A 300 -1.71 -23.68 6.90
C VAL A 300 -0.72 -24.83 7.04
N ARG A 301 -1.07 -26.03 6.57
CA ARG A 301 -0.14 -27.19 6.57
C ARG A 301 1.12 -26.91 5.75
N ARG A 302 0.98 -26.30 4.57
CA ARG A 302 2.13 -25.98 3.72
C ARG A 302 3.06 -24.94 4.38
N GLN A 303 2.49 -23.95 5.07
CA GLN A 303 3.24 -22.99 5.87
C GLN A 303 4.02 -23.67 7.01
N ILE A 304 3.37 -24.56 7.76
CA ILE A 304 4.02 -25.37 8.82
C ILE A 304 5.18 -26.19 8.25
N ASP A 305 4.93 -26.92 7.15
CA ASP A 305 5.94 -27.76 6.50
C ASP A 305 7.12 -26.95 5.97
N TYR A 306 6.85 -25.77 5.41
CA TYR A 306 7.91 -24.89 4.92
C TYR A 306 8.77 -24.36 6.06
N GLY A 307 8.16 -23.87 7.15
CA GLY A 307 8.88 -23.46 8.36
C GLY A 307 9.77 -24.57 8.91
N LYS A 308 9.24 -25.80 9.01
CA LYS A 308 10.01 -27.01 9.39
C LYS A 308 11.18 -27.27 8.46
N SER A 309 10.98 -27.23 7.13
CA SER A 309 12.06 -27.47 6.17
C SER A 309 13.17 -26.42 6.21
N ARG A 310 12.86 -25.21 6.68
CA ARG A 310 13.80 -24.10 6.82
C ARG A 310 14.38 -23.97 8.24
N GLY A 311 13.90 -24.77 9.20
CA GLY A 311 14.35 -24.74 10.59
C GLY A 311 13.87 -23.53 11.41
N VAL A 312 12.89 -22.76 10.92
CA VAL A 312 12.39 -21.52 11.55
C VAL A 312 10.93 -21.69 12.02
N PRO A 313 10.37 -20.76 12.81
CA PRO A 313 8.92 -20.69 13.01
C PRO A 313 8.19 -20.47 11.67
N TRP A 314 6.88 -20.68 11.63
CA TRP A 314 6.07 -20.42 10.42
C TRP A 314 5.14 -19.22 10.64
N GLY A 315 4.42 -18.81 9.59
CA GLY A 315 3.61 -17.58 9.58
C GLY A 315 4.15 -16.54 8.61
N ILE A 316 4.44 -16.95 7.37
CA ILE A 316 4.95 -16.05 6.33
C ILE A 316 3.77 -15.32 5.70
N SER A 317 3.81 -14.00 5.74
CA SER A 317 2.75 -13.13 5.21
C SER A 317 3.31 -11.73 4.95
N GLU A 318 2.50 -10.87 4.33
CA GLU A 318 2.82 -9.44 4.20
C GLU A 318 3.17 -8.84 5.57
N SER A 319 4.33 -8.20 5.65
CA SER A 319 4.86 -7.69 6.92
C SER A 319 6.01 -6.71 6.72
N GLY A 320 6.40 -6.06 7.81
CA GLY A 320 7.67 -5.34 7.89
C GLY A 320 8.88 -6.29 7.78
N TYR A 321 10.00 -5.79 7.27
CA TYR A 321 11.26 -6.56 7.20
C TYR A 321 12.47 -5.70 7.55
N SER A 322 13.65 -6.33 7.69
CA SER A 322 14.82 -5.71 8.33
C SER A 322 15.48 -4.55 7.58
N THR A 323 15.09 -4.29 6.33
CA THR A 323 15.55 -3.11 5.58
C THR A 323 14.92 -1.85 6.14
N ILE A 324 15.74 -0.81 6.29
CA ILE A 324 15.32 0.51 6.79
C ILE A 324 15.52 1.58 5.73
N ASP A 325 14.62 2.58 5.69
CA ASP A 325 14.83 3.78 4.89
C ASP A 325 15.78 4.77 5.58
N VAL A 326 16.01 5.92 4.92
CA VAL A 326 16.83 7.03 5.43
C VAL A 326 16.29 7.64 6.74
N HIS A 327 15.03 7.38 7.08
CA HIS A 327 14.36 7.83 8.30
C HIS A 327 14.33 6.74 9.38
N GLN A 328 15.02 5.62 9.17
CA GLN A 328 15.06 4.46 10.06
C GLN A 328 13.70 3.74 10.22
N ASN A 329 12.80 3.87 9.23
CA ASN A 329 11.58 3.08 9.21
C ASN A 329 11.82 1.74 8.52
N TYR A 330 11.35 0.66 9.15
CA TYR A 330 11.29 -0.64 8.50
C TYR A 330 10.43 -0.57 7.23
N GLN A 331 10.90 -1.22 6.18
CA GLN A 331 10.16 -1.35 4.93
C GLN A 331 9.11 -2.45 5.04
N TYR A 332 8.07 -2.39 4.21
CA TYR A 332 6.91 -3.27 4.25
C TYR A 332 6.63 -3.84 2.86
N ARG A 333 6.36 -5.15 2.75
CA ARG A 333 5.98 -5.81 1.49
C ARG A 333 5.36 -7.19 1.70
N ALA A 334 4.81 -7.75 0.63
CA ALA A 334 4.24 -9.09 0.61
C ALA A 334 5.29 -10.21 0.54
N PHE A 335 5.14 -11.20 1.42
CA PHE A 335 5.91 -12.44 1.48
C PHE A 335 4.97 -13.63 1.44
N GLY A 336 5.42 -14.75 0.88
CA GLY A 336 4.64 -15.97 0.88
C GLY A 336 5.47 -17.23 0.69
N VAL A 337 4.78 -18.37 0.69
CA VAL A 337 5.42 -19.69 0.69
C VAL A 337 5.46 -20.27 -0.73
N PRO A 338 6.62 -20.78 -1.19
CA PRO A 338 6.71 -21.50 -2.45
C PRO A 338 5.70 -22.66 -2.55
N GLY A 339 4.96 -22.72 -3.65
CA GLY A 339 3.89 -23.68 -3.85
C GLY A 339 2.50 -23.20 -3.43
N LEU A 340 2.36 -21.99 -2.86
CA LEU A 340 1.06 -21.35 -2.57
C LEU A 340 0.80 -20.09 -3.41
N GLY A 341 1.84 -19.41 -3.90
CA GLY A 341 1.72 -18.18 -4.69
C GLY A 341 2.17 -18.34 -6.14
N LEU A 342 1.59 -17.58 -7.06
CA LEU A 342 2.00 -17.50 -8.47
C LEU A 342 3.31 -16.71 -8.68
N LYS A 343 3.61 -15.78 -7.78
CA LYS A 343 4.80 -14.94 -7.84
C LYS A 343 6.09 -15.78 -7.85
N ARG A 344 7.06 -15.37 -8.66
CA ARG A 344 8.40 -15.98 -8.73
C ARG A 344 9.28 -15.45 -7.59
N GLY A 345 10.27 -16.24 -7.16
CA GLY A 345 11.24 -15.82 -6.13
C GLY A 345 10.71 -15.88 -4.69
N LEU A 346 9.57 -16.55 -4.43
CA LEU A 346 9.03 -16.68 -3.06
C LEU A 346 9.98 -17.40 -2.09
N SER A 347 10.97 -18.15 -2.60
CA SER A 347 12.00 -18.80 -1.78
C SER A 347 13.13 -17.88 -1.35
N ASP A 348 13.23 -16.69 -1.96
CA ASP A 348 14.39 -15.79 -1.80
C ASP A 348 14.33 -15.05 -0.46
N ASP A 349 13.12 -14.90 0.08
CA ASP A 349 12.84 -14.25 1.34
C ASP A 349 12.32 -15.22 2.39
N LEU A 350 12.76 -15.01 3.63
CA LEU A 350 12.30 -15.79 4.77
C LEU A 350 11.98 -14.85 5.93
N VAL A 351 10.78 -14.29 5.89
CA VAL A 351 10.27 -13.36 6.92
C VAL A 351 9.04 -13.99 7.57
N VAL A 352 9.04 -14.08 8.90
CA VAL A 352 7.95 -14.68 9.67
C VAL A 352 7.27 -13.60 10.50
N ALA A 353 5.95 -13.49 10.36
CA ALA A 353 5.12 -12.53 11.03
C ALA A 353 4.22 -13.23 12.07
N PRO A 354 4.31 -12.89 13.38
CA PRO A 354 3.50 -13.52 14.42
C PRO A 354 1.99 -13.41 14.19
N TYR A 355 1.50 -12.30 13.63
CA TYR A 355 0.07 -12.13 13.34
C TYR A 355 -0.46 -13.18 12.35
N ALA A 356 0.36 -13.64 11.40
CA ALA A 356 -0.01 -14.68 10.45
C ALA A 356 -0.15 -16.05 11.15
N SER A 357 0.66 -16.29 12.19
CA SER A 357 0.45 -17.45 13.07
C SER A 357 -0.82 -17.31 13.89
N ALA A 358 -1.14 -16.11 14.37
CA ALA A 358 -2.38 -15.85 15.09
C ALA A 358 -3.62 -16.07 14.19
N LEU A 359 -3.60 -15.66 12.92
CA LEU A 359 -4.68 -15.96 11.97
C LEU A 359 -4.97 -17.47 11.86
N ALA A 360 -3.93 -18.30 11.94
CA ALA A 360 -4.08 -19.75 11.85
C ALA A 360 -4.78 -20.38 13.07
N LEU A 361 -5.01 -19.63 14.16
CA LEU A 361 -5.86 -20.07 15.29
C LEU A 361 -7.28 -20.46 14.84
N MET A 362 -7.76 -19.86 13.74
CA MET A 362 -9.09 -20.14 13.18
C MET A 362 -9.18 -21.48 12.43
N VAL A 363 -8.04 -22.14 12.17
CA VAL A 363 -7.95 -23.35 11.33
C VAL A 363 -7.22 -24.48 12.05
N ALA A 364 -6.08 -24.20 12.66
CA ALA A 364 -5.20 -25.15 13.35
C ALA A 364 -4.77 -24.56 14.71
N PRO A 365 -5.68 -24.50 15.70
CA PRO A 365 -5.47 -23.76 16.94
C PRO A 365 -4.30 -24.28 17.78
N GLU A 366 -4.11 -25.59 17.86
CA GLU A 366 -3.03 -26.20 18.64
C GLU A 366 -1.66 -25.86 18.05
N GLU A 367 -1.48 -26.07 16.74
CA GLU A 367 -0.23 -25.78 16.05
C GLU A 367 0.09 -24.28 16.06
N ALA A 368 -0.91 -23.43 15.86
CA ALA A 368 -0.76 -21.98 15.94
C ALA A 368 -0.31 -21.53 17.34
N CYS A 369 -0.93 -22.08 18.40
CA CYS A 369 -0.55 -21.77 19.78
C CYS A 369 0.89 -22.19 20.08
N LEU A 370 1.29 -23.42 19.71
CA LEU A 370 2.66 -23.91 19.87
C LEU A 370 3.69 -23.03 19.13
N ASN A 371 3.34 -22.54 17.94
CA ASN A 371 4.21 -21.66 17.16
C ASN A 371 4.32 -20.27 17.77
N LEU A 372 3.23 -19.69 18.28
CA LEU A 372 3.25 -18.41 19.00
C LEU A 372 4.08 -18.50 20.28
N GLN A 373 3.93 -19.58 21.06
CA GLN A 373 4.77 -19.85 22.24
C GLN A 373 6.26 -20.02 21.88
N ARG A 374 6.55 -20.60 20.71
CA ARG A 374 7.93 -20.64 20.19
C ARG A 374 8.44 -19.24 19.86
N LEU A 375 7.66 -18.44 19.13
CA LEU A 375 8.01 -17.05 18.80
C LEU A 375 8.25 -16.21 20.06
N ALA A 376 7.42 -16.37 21.10
CA ALA A 376 7.60 -15.71 22.39
C ALA A 376 8.94 -16.08 23.04
N ARG A 377 9.28 -17.38 23.09
CA ARG A 377 10.59 -17.86 23.59
C ARG A 377 11.78 -17.35 22.76
N GLU A 378 11.57 -17.06 21.49
CA GLU A 378 12.58 -16.46 20.60
C GLU A 378 12.68 -14.92 20.75
N GLY A 379 11.95 -14.33 21.71
CA GLY A 379 12.05 -12.91 22.06
C GLY A 379 11.22 -11.99 21.16
N MET A 380 10.15 -12.51 20.54
CA MET A 380 9.26 -11.74 19.66
C MET A 380 8.23 -10.90 20.40
N GLU A 381 8.18 -10.94 21.73
CA GLU A 381 7.26 -10.15 22.53
C GLU A 381 7.86 -8.78 22.91
N GLY A 382 7.01 -7.77 22.95
CA GLY A 382 7.30 -6.44 23.45
C GLY A 382 6.10 -5.85 24.19
N ALA A 383 6.14 -4.54 24.45
CA ALA A 383 5.15 -3.86 25.30
C ALA A 383 3.69 -3.94 24.79
N TYR A 384 3.49 -4.15 23.49
CA TYR A 384 2.16 -4.22 22.86
C TYR A 384 1.86 -5.61 22.28
N GLY A 385 2.45 -6.67 22.85
CA GLY A 385 2.35 -8.03 22.34
C GLY A 385 3.48 -8.35 21.37
N PHE A 386 3.19 -9.16 20.35
CA PHE A 386 4.22 -9.55 19.38
C PHE A 386 4.69 -8.38 18.51
N TYR A 387 6.00 -8.29 18.30
CA TYR A 387 6.61 -7.47 17.26
C TYR A 387 6.17 -7.92 15.87
N GLU A 388 6.30 -7.00 14.91
CA GLU A 388 5.83 -7.15 13.54
C GLU A 388 6.31 -8.43 12.84
N ALA A 389 7.63 -8.67 12.84
CA ALA A 389 8.21 -9.80 12.14
C ALA A 389 9.64 -10.14 12.60
N ILE A 390 10.09 -11.34 12.22
CA ILE A 390 11.48 -11.77 12.29
C ILE A 390 11.99 -12.12 10.90
N ASP A 391 13.07 -11.47 10.50
CA ASP A 391 13.69 -11.63 9.19
C ASP A 391 14.88 -12.60 9.30
N TYR A 392 14.80 -13.71 8.58
CA TYR A 392 15.83 -14.75 8.47
C TYR A 392 16.58 -14.68 7.13
N THR A 393 16.33 -13.66 6.31
CA THR A 393 16.82 -13.62 4.94
C THR A 393 18.30 -13.33 4.90
N SER A 394 19.11 -14.30 4.48
CA SER A 394 20.57 -14.29 4.62
C SER A 394 21.26 -13.08 3.99
N SER A 395 20.70 -12.51 2.92
CA SER A 395 21.23 -11.31 2.25
C SER A 395 21.07 -10.03 3.08
N ARG A 396 20.14 -9.98 4.03
CA ARG A 396 19.84 -8.82 4.89
C ARG A 396 20.40 -8.94 6.30
N LEU A 397 20.87 -10.12 6.70
CA LEU A 397 21.37 -10.34 8.05
C LEU A 397 22.71 -9.64 8.28
N PRO A 398 22.88 -8.89 9.39
CA PRO A 398 24.17 -8.42 9.85
C PRO A 398 25.14 -9.59 10.08
N ARG A 399 26.44 -9.36 9.91
CA ARG A 399 27.47 -10.39 10.13
C ARG A 399 27.32 -11.01 11.53
N GLY A 400 27.26 -12.34 11.58
CA GLY A 400 27.16 -13.10 12.83
C GLY A 400 25.76 -13.18 13.45
N LYS A 401 24.71 -12.67 12.77
CA LYS A 401 23.31 -12.84 13.19
C LYS A 401 22.62 -13.91 12.35
N SER A 402 21.76 -14.70 12.98
CA SER A 402 20.90 -15.70 12.34
C SER A 402 19.51 -15.15 11.98
N SER A 403 19.12 -14.02 12.59
CA SER A 403 17.84 -13.35 12.37
C SER A 403 17.89 -11.90 12.87
N VAL A 404 16.94 -11.08 12.42
CA VAL A 404 16.70 -9.71 12.88
C VAL A 404 15.23 -9.53 13.24
N VAL A 405 14.95 -9.02 14.43
CA VAL A 405 13.58 -8.68 14.86
C VAL A 405 13.21 -7.30 14.35
N VAL A 406 12.08 -7.20 13.66
CA VAL A 406 11.46 -5.97 13.19
C VAL A 406 10.66 -5.38 14.34
N LYS A 407 11.29 -4.49 15.12
CA LYS A 407 10.70 -3.90 16.34
C LYS A 407 9.71 -2.77 16.01
N SER A 408 8.61 -3.12 15.35
CA SER A 408 7.47 -2.25 15.12
C SER A 408 6.17 -2.97 15.51
N PHE A 409 5.08 -2.20 15.62
CA PHE A 409 3.74 -2.71 15.88
C PHE A 409 2.78 -2.11 14.87
N MET A 410 2.08 -2.94 14.11
CA MET A 410 1.05 -2.49 13.18
C MET A 410 -0.34 -2.70 13.79
N ALA A 411 -1.11 -1.61 13.89
CA ALA A 411 -2.43 -1.64 14.52
C ALA A 411 -3.38 -2.66 13.86
N HIS A 412 -3.31 -2.81 12.53
CA HIS A 412 -4.15 -3.77 11.81
C HIS A 412 -3.71 -5.22 12.06
N HIS A 413 -2.40 -5.51 12.19
CA HIS A 413 -1.91 -6.84 12.58
C HIS A 413 -2.32 -7.23 14.00
N GLN A 414 -2.28 -6.29 14.94
CA GLN A 414 -2.79 -6.50 16.29
C GLN A 414 -4.30 -6.73 16.28
N GLY A 415 -5.05 -5.91 15.52
CA GLY A 415 -6.49 -6.07 15.35
C GLY A 415 -6.88 -7.44 14.79
N MET A 416 -6.19 -7.92 13.76
CA MET A 416 -6.42 -9.26 13.19
C MET A 416 -6.08 -10.37 14.19
N SER A 417 -5.00 -10.23 14.95
CA SER A 417 -4.61 -11.21 15.98
C SER A 417 -5.68 -11.30 17.08
N LEU A 418 -6.19 -10.15 17.54
CA LEU A 418 -7.28 -10.08 18.52
C LEU A 418 -8.57 -10.70 17.99
N LEU A 419 -8.90 -10.46 16.72
CA LEU A 419 -10.07 -11.06 16.09
C LEU A 419 -9.93 -12.59 15.92
N ALA A 420 -8.74 -13.10 15.60
CA ALA A 420 -8.49 -14.54 15.54
C ALA A 420 -8.58 -15.22 16.92
N LEU A 421 -8.09 -14.56 17.97
CA LEU A 421 -8.29 -15.01 19.35
C LEU A 421 -9.77 -14.99 19.74
N SER A 422 -10.49 -13.91 19.42
CA SER A 422 -11.93 -13.80 19.64
C SER A 422 -12.72 -14.86 18.88
N HIS A 423 -12.32 -15.21 17.66
CA HIS A 423 -12.92 -16.31 16.91
C HIS A 423 -12.84 -17.62 17.68
N LEU A 424 -11.65 -17.98 18.18
CA LEU A 424 -11.42 -19.22 18.91
C LEU A 424 -12.08 -19.24 20.29
N LEU A 425 -11.99 -18.14 21.05
CA LEU A 425 -12.39 -18.07 22.46
C LEU A 425 -13.86 -17.66 22.66
N LEU A 426 -14.42 -16.89 21.75
CA LEU A 426 -15.77 -16.30 21.85
C LEU A 426 -16.72 -16.87 20.79
N ASP A 427 -16.50 -18.13 20.40
CA ASP A 427 -17.40 -18.91 19.54
C ASP A 427 -17.80 -18.15 18.26
N CYS A 428 -16.78 -17.77 17.49
CA CYS A 428 -16.89 -17.13 16.17
C CYS A 428 -17.78 -15.88 16.14
N SER A 429 -17.76 -15.06 17.20
CA SER A 429 -18.68 -13.93 17.41
C SER A 429 -18.81 -12.97 16.21
N MET A 430 -17.71 -12.67 15.52
CA MET A 430 -17.71 -11.78 14.35
C MET A 430 -18.36 -12.43 13.12
N GLN A 431 -18.14 -13.73 12.89
CA GLN A 431 -18.81 -14.47 11.82
C GLN A 431 -20.32 -14.59 12.08
N LYS A 432 -20.73 -14.77 13.33
CA LYS A 432 -22.16 -14.75 13.69
C LYS A 432 -22.80 -13.40 13.42
N ARG A 433 -22.11 -12.31 13.76
CA ARG A 433 -22.55 -10.94 13.44
C ARG A 433 -22.66 -10.74 11.93
N PHE A 434 -21.69 -11.24 11.17
CA PHE A 434 -21.72 -11.22 9.71
C PHE A 434 -22.94 -11.99 9.17
N ALA A 435 -23.09 -13.25 9.53
CA ALA A 435 -24.20 -14.10 9.05
C ALA A 435 -25.60 -13.64 9.52
N SER A 436 -25.67 -12.74 10.51
CA SER A 436 -26.94 -12.16 10.98
C SER A 436 -27.46 -11.01 10.11
N GLU A 437 -26.66 -10.44 9.22
CA GLU A 437 -27.13 -9.36 8.34
C GLU A 437 -27.97 -9.94 7.18
N PRO A 438 -29.21 -9.46 6.97
CA PRO A 438 -30.12 -10.04 5.97
C PRO A 438 -29.56 -10.07 4.55
N MET A 439 -28.79 -9.05 4.14
CA MET A 439 -28.17 -8.99 2.81
C MET A 439 -27.09 -10.07 2.61
N PHE A 440 -26.39 -10.47 3.68
CA PHE A 440 -25.37 -11.51 3.59
C PHE A 440 -26.00 -12.89 3.60
N GLN A 441 -27.14 -13.07 4.28
CA GLN A 441 -27.88 -14.33 4.30
C GLN A 441 -28.33 -14.77 2.90
N SER A 442 -28.74 -13.85 2.03
CA SER A 442 -29.12 -14.17 0.64
C SER A 442 -27.94 -14.57 -0.25
N THR A 443 -26.71 -14.21 0.14
CA THR A 443 -25.49 -14.38 -0.66
C THR A 443 -24.57 -15.49 -0.14
N ILE A 444 -24.81 -15.97 1.08
CA ILE A 444 -23.93 -16.90 1.80
C ILE A 444 -23.68 -18.24 1.08
N LEU A 445 -24.58 -18.64 0.17
CA LEU A 445 -24.44 -19.84 -0.66
C LEU A 445 -23.18 -19.81 -1.55
N LEU A 446 -22.66 -18.62 -1.90
CA LEU A 446 -21.40 -18.49 -2.65
C LEU A 446 -20.20 -19.06 -1.89
N LEU A 447 -20.27 -19.16 -0.56
CA LEU A 447 -19.21 -19.71 0.29
C LEU A 447 -19.27 -21.24 0.38
N GLN A 448 -20.28 -21.88 -0.21
CA GLN A 448 -20.53 -23.32 -0.12
C GLN A 448 -20.10 -24.08 -1.39
N GLU A 449 -19.13 -23.54 -2.13
CA GLU A 449 -18.61 -24.15 -3.36
C GLU A 449 -17.95 -25.51 -3.05
N ARG A 450 -18.42 -26.56 -3.73
CA ARG A 450 -17.89 -27.92 -3.56
C ARG A 450 -16.51 -28.07 -4.20
N ILE A 451 -15.70 -28.96 -3.64
CA ILE A 451 -14.41 -29.36 -4.22
C ILE A 451 -14.66 -30.02 -5.60
N PRO A 452 -14.08 -29.52 -6.70
CA PRO A 452 -14.30 -30.10 -8.01
C PRO A 452 -13.69 -31.51 -8.12
N ARG A 453 -14.42 -32.46 -8.73
CA ARG A 453 -14.03 -33.90 -8.80
C ARG A 453 -12.92 -34.20 -9.83
N ALA A 454 -12.77 -33.36 -10.85
CA ALA A 454 -11.76 -33.51 -11.90
C ALA A 454 -11.14 -32.14 -12.17
N VAL A 455 -9.86 -31.97 -11.83
CA VAL A 455 -9.14 -30.71 -12.01
C VAL A 455 -7.77 -30.98 -12.62
N ALA A 456 -7.44 -30.24 -13.67
CA ALA A 456 -6.06 -30.13 -14.13
C ALA A 456 -5.28 -29.29 -13.11
N PHE A 457 -4.41 -29.93 -12.34
CA PHE A 457 -3.56 -29.20 -11.40
C PHE A 457 -2.56 -28.33 -12.14
N TYR A 458 -2.46 -27.08 -11.71
CA TYR A 458 -1.42 -26.17 -12.19
C TYR A 458 -0.07 -26.71 -11.73
N ARG A 459 0.74 -27.19 -12.68
CA ARG A 459 2.07 -27.73 -12.39
C ARG A 459 3.03 -26.56 -12.25
N GLN A 460 3.14 -25.99 -11.05
CA GLN A 460 4.30 -25.18 -10.75
C GLN A 460 5.53 -26.08 -10.88
N ILE A 461 6.48 -25.66 -11.71
CA ILE A 461 7.86 -26.14 -11.60
C ILE A 461 8.30 -25.64 -10.22
N ALA A 462 8.07 -26.46 -9.19
CA ALA A 462 8.86 -26.36 -7.98
C ALA A 462 10.28 -26.58 -8.47
N GLU A 463 11.04 -25.49 -8.63
CA GLU A 463 12.47 -25.62 -8.78
C GLU A 463 12.95 -26.34 -7.52
N ASP A 464 13.14 -27.66 -7.63
CA ASP A 464 14.06 -28.41 -6.79
C ASP A 464 15.43 -27.75 -6.98
N THR A 465 15.66 -26.68 -6.23
CA THR A 465 16.93 -25.95 -6.23
C THR A 465 17.89 -26.71 -5.33
N THR A 466 18.35 -27.87 -5.82
CA THR A 466 19.72 -28.28 -5.55
C THR A 466 20.64 -27.16 -6.04
N MET A 467 21.23 -26.43 -5.09
CA MET A 467 22.47 -25.67 -5.25
C MET A 467 22.64 -24.88 -6.55
N ARG A 468 22.06 -23.67 -6.62
CA ARG A 468 22.75 -22.54 -7.26
C ARG A 468 22.59 -21.31 -6.39
N ARG A 469 23.71 -20.87 -5.79
CA ARG A 469 23.86 -19.51 -5.25
C ARG A 469 23.70 -18.55 -6.43
N ALA A 470 22.49 -18.06 -6.65
CA ALA A 470 22.32 -16.77 -7.29
C ALA A 470 22.80 -15.72 -6.28
N THR A 471 23.78 -14.92 -6.68
CA THR A 471 24.15 -13.72 -5.94
C THR A 471 22.89 -12.84 -5.89
N PRO A 472 22.42 -12.38 -4.71
CA PRO A 472 21.25 -11.53 -4.66
C PRO A 472 21.56 -10.24 -5.40
N ALA A 473 20.70 -9.86 -6.35
CA ALA A 473 20.72 -8.51 -6.90
C ALA A 473 20.54 -7.52 -5.76
N ARG A 474 21.48 -6.58 -5.65
CA ARG A 474 21.33 -5.43 -4.74
C ARG A 474 20.27 -4.54 -5.36
N GLU A 475 19.04 -4.57 -4.85
CA GLU A 475 18.08 -3.51 -5.14
C GLU A 475 18.58 -2.22 -4.49
N PHE A 476 19.08 -1.28 -5.29
CA PHE A 476 19.40 0.05 -4.80
C PHE A 476 18.13 0.90 -4.76
N PRO A 477 17.81 1.54 -3.61
CA PRO A 477 16.64 2.41 -3.52
C PRO A 477 16.75 3.56 -4.53
N ALA A 478 15.64 3.87 -5.20
CA ALA A 478 15.60 4.95 -6.18
C ALA A 478 16.01 6.29 -5.55
N ARG A 479 16.93 7.02 -6.20
CA ARG A 479 17.39 8.34 -5.74
C ARG A 479 16.46 9.41 -6.29
N ILE A 480 15.80 10.15 -5.41
CA ILE A 480 14.81 11.17 -5.79
C ILE A 480 15.36 12.57 -5.50
N PHE A 481 15.34 13.44 -6.50
CA PHE A 481 15.76 14.85 -6.41
C PHE A 481 14.59 15.75 -6.78
N LYS A 482 14.15 16.60 -5.84
CA LYS A 482 13.03 17.53 -6.04
C LYS A 482 13.44 18.88 -6.66
N THR A 483 14.70 19.01 -7.07
CA THR A 483 15.27 20.24 -7.62
C THR A 483 16.31 19.91 -8.68
N PRO A 484 16.37 20.68 -9.78
CA PRO A 484 17.48 20.57 -10.74
C PRO A 484 18.77 21.20 -10.18
N HIS A 485 18.66 22.09 -9.18
CA HIS A 485 19.79 22.82 -8.62
C HIS A 485 20.49 22.00 -7.55
N THR A 486 21.63 21.42 -7.91
CA THR A 486 22.54 20.77 -6.96
C THR A 486 23.94 21.36 -7.09
N PRO A 487 24.73 21.45 -6.00
CA PRO A 487 26.09 22.00 -6.08
C PRO A 487 27.01 21.24 -7.05
N ILE A 488 26.75 19.94 -7.21
CA ILE A 488 27.42 19.05 -8.17
C ILE A 488 26.31 18.22 -8.82
N PRO A 489 26.18 18.23 -10.17
CA PRO A 489 25.16 17.46 -10.87
C PRO A 489 25.14 16.01 -10.42
N LYS A 490 23.96 15.52 -10.04
CA LYS A 490 23.77 14.11 -9.70
C LYS A 490 23.55 13.34 -10.98
N VAL A 491 24.36 12.31 -11.20
CA VAL A 491 24.37 11.55 -12.45
C VAL A 491 23.81 10.13 -12.25
N GLN A 492 23.14 9.61 -13.28
CA GLN A 492 22.81 8.21 -13.45
C GLN A 492 23.41 7.71 -14.77
N LEU A 493 23.98 6.51 -14.74
CA LEU A 493 24.53 5.82 -15.90
C LEU A 493 23.62 4.64 -16.24
N LEU A 494 23.23 4.53 -17.51
CA LEU A 494 22.44 3.43 -18.04
C LEU A 494 23.23 2.76 -19.16
N SER A 495 23.23 1.44 -19.22
CA SER A 495 23.96 0.71 -20.24
C SER A 495 23.48 -0.73 -20.44
N ASN A 496 23.61 -1.23 -21.67
CA ASN A 496 23.50 -2.65 -22.03
C ASN A 496 24.89 -3.31 -22.21
N GLY A 497 25.96 -2.64 -21.76
CA GLY A 497 27.35 -3.06 -21.94
C GLY A 497 28.06 -2.43 -23.15
N ARG A 498 27.34 -2.06 -24.21
CA ARG A 498 27.91 -1.41 -25.41
C ARG A 498 27.40 0.01 -25.61
N TYR A 499 26.10 0.22 -25.48
CA TYR A 499 25.48 1.54 -25.50
C TYR A 499 25.46 2.11 -24.08
N HIS A 500 25.83 3.37 -23.93
CA HIS A 500 25.95 4.06 -22.65
C HIS A 500 25.24 5.40 -22.71
N VAL A 501 24.43 5.67 -21.70
CA VAL A 501 23.75 6.95 -21.51
C VAL A 501 24.09 7.48 -20.12
N MET A 502 24.58 8.71 -20.04
CA MET A 502 24.69 9.45 -18.78
C MET A 502 23.61 10.53 -18.76
N ILE A 503 22.87 10.63 -17.66
CA ILE A 503 21.86 11.68 -17.45
C ILE A 503 22.07 12.34 -16.09
N THR A 504 21.97 13.66 -16.04
CA THR A 504 22.03 14.45 -14.81
C THR A 504 20.65 14.73 -14.23
N ASN A 505 20.58 15.15 -12.96
CA ASN A 505 19.31 15.49 -12.31
C ASN A 505 18.63 16.74 -12.90
N ALA A 506 19.29 17.46 -13.81
CA ALA A 506 18.71 18.58 -14.54
C ALA A 506 18.32 18.19 -15.98
N GLY A 507 18.68 16.99 -16.46
CA GLY A 507 18.37 16.50 -17.81
C GLY A 507 19.49 16.69 -18.84
N GLY A 508 20.66 17.18 -18.43
CA GLY A 508 21.88 17.13 -19.25
C GLY A 508 22.43 15.71 -19.34
N GLY A 509 23.38 15.45 -20.24
CA GLY A 509 23.89 14.10 -20.46
C GLY A 509 24.59 13.85 -21.78
N TYR A 510 24.85 12.58 -22.06
CA TYR A 510 25.38 12.12 -23.35
C TYR A 510 24.93 10.71 -23.69
N SER A 511 25.06 10.36 -24.97
CA SER A 511 24.93 9.01 -25.49
C SER A 511 26.21 8.58 -26.21
N ARG A 512 26.67 7.37 -25.92
CA ARG A 512 27.94 6.82 -26.41
C ARG A 512 27.76 5.35 -26.76
N PHE A 513 28.36 4.90 -27.85
CA PHE A 513 28.43 3.49 -28.21
C PHE A 513 29.89 3.03 -28.22
N GLN A 514 30.24 2.12 -27.32
CA GLN A 514 31.63 1.78 -27.01
C GLN A 514 32.42 3.06 -26.77
N GLU A 515 33.52 3.31 -27.49
CA GLU A 515 34.31 4.54 -27.40
C GLU A 515 33.82 5.69 -28.31
N LEU A 516 32.77 5.47 -29.08
CA LEU A 516 32.22 6.43 -30.03
C LEU A 516 31.18 7.34 -29.38
N GLY A 517 31.44 8.65 -29.35
CA GLY A 517 30.44 9.65 -28.94
C GLY A 517 29.34 9.76 -29.99
N ILE A 518 28.10 9.45 -29.61
CA ILE A 518 26.93 9.62 -30.49
C ILE A 518 26.49 11.08 -30.45
N THR A 519 26.30 11.59 -29.23
CA THR A 519 25.94 12.99 -28.99
C THR A 519 27.10 13.77 -28.41
N ARG A 520 27.18 15.07 -28.73
CA ARG A 520 28.22 15.96 -28.21
C ARG A 520 28.10 16.16 -26.70
N TRP A 521 29.23 16.07 -26.00
CA TRP A 521 29.30 16.34 -24.56
C TRP A 521 30.69 16.82 -24.14
N ARG A 522 30.72 17.74 -23.18
CA ARG A 522 31.94 18.23 -22.54
C ARG A 522 31.73 18.27 -21.05
N GLU A 523 32.76 17.89 -20.30
CA GLU A 523 32.73 18.00 -18.84
C GLU A 523 32.69 19.47 -18.42
N ASP A 524 31.54 19.89 -17.89
CA ASP A 524 31.34 21.20 -17.30
C ASP A 524 30.26 21.12 -16.22
N SER A 525 30.68 20.94 -14.97
CA SER A 525 29.77 20.83 -13.83
C SER A 525 29.04 22.14 -13.49
N THR A 526 29.43 23.27 -14.09
CA THR A 526 28.82 24.58 -13.83
C THR A 526 27.65 24.87 -14.76
N ARG A 527 27.65 24.30 -15.97
CA ARG A 527 26.63 24.56 -17.00
C ARG A 527 25.66 23.41 -17.21
N ASP A 528 26.16 22.18 -17.29
CA ASP A 528 25.35 20.97 -17.54
C ASP A 528 24.40 21.07 -18.77
N ASN A 529 24.82 21.79 -19.81
CA ASN A 529 23.93 22.20 -20.92
C ASN A 529 24.06 21.34 -22.19
N TRP A 530 24.71 20.18 -22.10
CA TRP A 530 24.89 19.22 -23.19
C TRP A 530 23.93 18.05 -23.04
N GLY A 531 23.42 17.50 -24.14
CA GLY A 531 22.60 16.29 -24.12
C GLY A 531 21.55 16.21 -25.22
N THR A 532 20.63 15.27 -25.03
CA THR A 532 19.45 15.07 -25.88
C THR A 532 18.23 15.66 -25.18
N PHE A 533 17.61 16.64 -25.82
CA PHE A 533 16.58 17.47 -25.23
C PHE A 533 15.23 17.31 -25.94
N CYS A 534 14.14 17.57 -25.22
CA CYS A 534 12.79 17.63 -25.76
C CYS A 534 12.15 18.94 -25.31
N TYR A 535 11.88 19.81 -26.28
CA TYR A 535 11.22 21.10 -26.07
C TYR A 535 9.70 20.94 -26.24
N ILE A 536 8.94 21.66 -25.42
CA ILE A 536 7.50 21.84 -25.56
C ILE A 536 7.24 23.33 -25.71
N ARG A 537 6.51 23.71 -26.76
CA ARG A 537 6.07 25.08 -27.01
C ARG A 537 4.56 25.12 -27.12
N ASP A 538 3.93 26.02 -26.37
CA ASP A 538 2.51 26.33 -26.53
C ASP A 538 2.34 27.34 -27.67
N ILE A 539 1.56 26.94 -28.67
CA ILE A 539 1.33 27.73 -29.88
C ILE A 539 0.48 28.96 -29.61
N THR A 540 -0.36 28.92 -28.59
CA THR A 540 -1.32 29.99 -28.30
C THR A 540 -0.64 31.24 -27.76
N ASN A 541 0.40 31.07 -26.94
CA ASN A 541 1.09 32.17 -26.26
C ASN A 541 2.59 32.27 -26.59
N GLY A 542 3.16 31.28 -27.29
CA GLY A 542 4.57 31.24 -27.67
C GLY A 542 5.54 30.86 -26.53
N GLU A 543 5.04 30.58 -25.32
CA GLU A 543 5.87 30.12 -24.21
C GLU A 543 6.38 28.70 -24.47
N PHE A 544 7.64 28.45 -24.08
CA PHE A 544 8.26 27.15 -24.25
C PHE A 544 9.14 26.78 -23.06
N TRP A 545 9.24 25.47 -22.84
CA TRP A 545 10.08 24.85 -21.82
C TRP A 545 10.61 23.51 -22.35
N SER A 546 11.32 22.76 -21.51
CA SER A 546 11.81 21.41 -21.84
C SER A 546 11.21 20.39 -20.88
N THR A 547 11.21 19.12 -21.26
CA THR A 547 10.65 18.03 -20.43
C THR A 547 11.48 17.71 -19.18
N ALA A 548 12.70 18.25 -19.11
CA ALA A 548 13.55 18.31 -17.93
C ALA A 548 13.86 19.78 -17.57
N TYR A 549 14.98 20.11 -16.93
CA TYR A 549 15.34 21.51 -16.64
C TYR A 549 16.23 22.11 -17.73
N GLN A 550 17.21 21.34 -18.18
CA GLN A 550 18.04 21.65 -19.33
C GLN A 550 17.29 21.35 -20.63
N PRO A 551 17.47 22.15 -21.68
CA PRO A 551 18.43 23.24 -21.79
C PRO A 551 17.80 24.63 -21.55
N THR A 552 16.48 24.70 -21.36
CA THR A 552 15.72 25.97 -21.37
C THR A 552 15.91 26.80 -20.10
N LEU A 553 16.34 26.17 -19.00
CA LEU A 553 16.53 26.82 -17.69
C LEU A 553 15.25 27.45 -17.12
N LYS A 554 14.09 27.12 -17.69
CA LYS A 554 12.78 27.63 -17.25
C LYS A 554 12.42 26.97 -15.93
N GLN A 555 12.01 27.77 -14.95
CA GLN A 555 11.63 27.27 -13.64
C GLN A 555 10.24 26.62 -13.69
N PRO A 556 10.11 25.33 -13.34
CA PRO A 556 8.81 24.66 -13.30
C PRO A 556 8.04 24.94 -12.00
N GLU A 557 6.73 24.73 -12.04
CA GLU A 557 5.87 24.74 -10.84
C GLU A 557 6.15 23.53 -9.93
N ARG A 558 6.48 22.39 -10.55
CA ARG A 558 6.87 21.15 -9.84
C ARG A 558 7.98 20.45 -10.63
N TYR A 559 8.96 19.91 -9.91
CA TYR A 559 10.06 19.15 -10.49
C TYR A 559 10.45 17.96 -9.63
N GLU A 560 10.70 16.82 -10.26
CA GLU A 560 11.24 15.63 -9.63
C GLU A 560 12.07 14.86 -10.66
N ALA A 561 13.30 14.50 -10.30
CA ALA A 561 14.16 13.58 -11.04
C ALA A 561 14.34 12.31 -10.19
N ILE A 562 14.06 11.14 -10.77
CA ILE A 562 14.06 9.84 -10.09
C ILE A 562 15.04 8.93 -10.81
N PHE A 563 16.07 8.47 -10.10
CA PHE A 563 17.07 7.56 -10.65
C PHE A 563 16.90 6.18 -10.05
N SER A 564 16.73 5.18 -10.93
CA SER A 564 16.73 3.76 -10.60
C SER A 564 17.79 3.05 -11.45
N ASP A 565 18.12 1.81 -11.11
CA ASP A 565 19.10 1.03 -11.87
C ASP A 565 18.62 0.76 -13.31
N ALA A 566 17.32 0.61 -13.51
CA ALA A 566 16.71 0.33 -14.81
C ALA A 566 16.49 1.57 -15.68
N ARG A 567 16.21 2.73 -15.07
CA ARG A 567 15.78 3.93 -15.81
C ARG A 567 15.93 5.23 -15.01
N VAL A 568 15.89 6.34 -15.75
CA VAL A 568 15.75 7.70 -15.22
C VAL A 568 14.36 8.24 -15.53
N GLU A 569 13.74 8.93 -14.57
CA GLU A 569 12.45 9.60 -14.76
C GLU A 569 12.51 11.08 -14.40
N PHE A 570 11.81 11.91 -15.15
CA PHE A 570 11.52 13.31 -14.82
C PHE A 570 10.01 13.51 -14.73
N ARG A 571 9.54 14.12 -13.64
CA ARG A 571 8.16 14.60 -13.50
C ARG A 571 8.18 16.10 -13.34
N ARG A 572 7.57 16.81 -14.27
CA ARG A 572 7.61 18.26 -14.34
C ARG A 572 6.22 18.84 -14.67
N ARG A 573 5.87 19.98 -14.09
CA ARG A 573 4.63 20.73 -14.38
C ARG A 573 4.94 22.17 -14.77
N ASP A 574 4.34 22.61 -15.87
CA ASP A 574 4.42 23.98 -16.37
C ASP A 574 3.08 24.38 -16.99
N HIS A 575 2.48 25.50 -16.56
CA HIS A 575 1.30 26.08 -17.21
C HIS A 575 0.13 25.10 -17.36
N GLU A 576 -0.14 24.32 -16.31
CA GLU A 576 -1.14 23.24 -16.28
C GLU A 576 -0.86 22.08 -17.25
N ILE A 577 0.35 21.95 -17.76
CA ILE A 577 0.80 20.78 -18.54
C ILE A 577 1.69 19.92 -17.64
N ASP A 578 1.25 18.70 -17.36
CA ASP A 578 2.07 17.69 -16.70
C ASP A 578 2.90 16.94 -17.74
N THR A 579 4.20 16.78 -17.47
CA THR A 579 5.12 16.01 -18.30
C THR A 579 5.80 14.95 -17.46
N HIS A 580 5.82 13.72 -17.99
CA HIS A 580 6.53 12.58 -17.40
C HIS A 580 7.44 11.99 -18.46
N THR A 581 8.76 12.14 -18.26
CA THR A 581 9.77 11.57 -19.15
C THR A 581 10.40 10.36 -18.50
N GLN A 582 10.50 9.24 -19.21
CA GLN A 582 11.19 8.02 -18.79
C GLN A 582 12.30 7.71 -19.79
N ILE A 583 13.49 7.36 -19.30
CA ILE A 583 14.67 7.11 -20.12
C ILE A 583 15.31 5.79 -19.75
N ALA A 584 15.46 4.90 -20.73
CA ALA A 584 16.06 3.58 -20.56
C ALA A 584 16.97 3.23 -21.75
N VAL A 585 17.92 2.31 -21.54
CA VAL A 585 18.73 1.68 -22.59
C VAL A 585 18.23 0.26 -22.78
N SER A 586 18.00 -0.16 -24.03
CA SER A 586 17.51 -1.51 -24.32
C SER A 586 18.59 -2.56 -24.01
N PRO A 587 18.27 -3.60 -23.21
CA PRO A 587 19.18 -4.71 -23.03
C PRO A 587 19.41 -5.57 -24.29
N GLU A 588 18.49 -5.50 -25.25
CA GLU A 588 18.52 -6.34 -26.46
C GLU A 588 19.19 -5.65 -27.65
N ASP A 589 19.05 -4.33 -27.78
CA ASP A 589 19.55 -3.55 -28.92
C ASP A 589 20.31 -2.31 -28.46
N ASP A 590 21.24 -1.81 -29.28
CA ASP A 590 22.08 -0.64 -28.96
C ASP A 590 21.32 0.67 -29.19
N ILE A 591 20.27 0.87 -28.39
CA ILE A 591 19.33 2.00 -28.47
C ILE A 591 19.03 2.57 -27.08
N GLU A 592 18.81 3.88 -27.01
CA GLU A 592 18.12 4.55 -25.91
C GLU A 592 16.68 4.90 -26.31
N LEU A 593 15.76 4.77 -25.36
CA LEU A 593 14.37 5.18 -25.49
C LEU A 593 14.06 6.25 -24.45
N ARG A 594 13.59 7.40 -24.92
CA ARG A 594 13.06 8.51 -24.11
C ARG A 594 11.56 8.65 -24.37
N ARG A 595 10.75 8.16 -23.45
CA ARG A 595 9.29 8.25 -23.51
C ARG A 595 8.80 9.48 -22.78
N VAL A 596 8.09 10.36 -23.47
CA VAL A 596 7.50 11.58 -22.91
C VAL A 596 5.98 11.46 -22.94
N ARG A 597 5.36 11.42 -21.76
CA ARG A 597 3.91 11.54 -21.61
C ARG A 597 3.56 12.97 -21.24
N ILE A 598 2.65 13.58 -22.01
CA ILE A 598 2.19 14.94 -21.82
C ILE A 598 0.69 14.91 -21.52
N THR A 599 0.27 15.57 -20.44
CA THR A 599 -1.13 15.62 -19.99
C THR A 599 -1.58 17.07 -19.83
N ASN A 600 -2.65 17.45 -20.53
CA ASN A 600 -3.27 18.76 -20.36
C ASN A 600 -4.20 18.77 -19.14
N ARG A 601 -3.83 19.49 -18.08
CA ARG A 601 -4.66 19.64 -16.86
C ARG A 601 -5.60 20.82 -16.90
N SER A 602 -5.45 21.71 -17.88
CA SER A 602 -6.32 22.87 -18.04
C SER A 602 -7.72 22.46 -18.52
N ARG A 603 -8.68 23.38 -18.43
CA ARG A 603 -10.06 23.17 -18.91
C ARG A 603 -10.25 23.50 -20.39
N LYS A 604 -9.18 23.85 -21.11
CA LYS A 604 -9.21 24.25 -22.52
C LYS A 604 -8.31 23.33 -23.35
N PRO A 605 -8.63 23.08 -24.63
CA PRO A 605 -7.69 22.42 -25.52
C PRO A 605 -6.40 23.26 -25.65
N ARG A 606 -5.26 22.59 -25.79
CA ARG A 606 -3.94 23.20 -25.94
C ARG A 606 -3.26 22.64 -27.18
N GLU A 607 -2.76 23.51 -28.05
CA GLU A 607 -1.98 23.12 -29.22
C GLU A 607 -0.49 23.29 -28.91
N LEU A 608 0.26 22.18 -28.99
CA LEU A 608 1.64 22.10 -28.54
C LEU A 608 2.54 21.63 -29.69
N ASP A 609 3.67 22.32 -29.88
CA ASP A 609 4.79 21.79 -30.66
C ASP A 609 5.73 21.04 -29.71
N ILE A 610 5.97 19.75 -29.99
CA ILE A 610 7.02 18.97 -29.33
C ILE A 610 8.19 18.87 -30.29
N THR A 611 9.40 19.23 -29.85
CA THR A 611 10.61 19.19 -30.68
C THR A 611 11.74 18.45 -29.97
N SER A 612 12.19 17.33 -30.53
CA SER A 612 13.43 16.66 -30.08
C SER A 612 14.67 17.43 -30.58
N TYR A 613 15.79 17.24 -29.90
CA TYR A 613 17.06 17.85 -30.28
C TYR A 613 18.25 17.04 -29.76
N ALA A 614 19.22 16.75 -30.63
CA ALA A 614 20.52 16.20 -30.26
C ALA A 614 21.63 16.73 -31.18
N GLU A 615 22.80 17.06 -30.63
CA GLU A 615 23.99 17.42 -31.42
C GLU A 615 24.79 16.17 -31.77
N ILE A 616 24.96 15.86 -33.06
CA ILE A 616 25.48 14.57 -33.54
C ILE A 616 26.99 14.65 -33.80
N VAL A 617 27.74 13.63 -33.37
CA VAL A 617 29.21 13.60 -33.48
C VAL A 617 29.73 12.40 -34.28
N LEU A 618 29.35 11.19 -33.86
CA LEU A 618 29.80 9.91 -34.45
C LEU A 618 31.33 9.80 -34.55
N ALA A 619 32.03 10.23 -33.51
CA ALA A 619 33.49 10.20 -33.43
C ALA A 619 33.95 10.02 -31.97
N ALA A 620 35.22 9.68 -31.77
CA ALA A 620 35.81 9.66 -30.42
C ALA A 620 35.69 11.07 -29.79
N PRO A 621 35.26 11.20 -28.52
CA PRO A 621 35.05 12.50 -27.88
C PRO A 621 36.27 13.43 -27.92
N ALA A 622 37.48 12.89 -27.76
CA ALA A 622 38.71 13.66 -27.86
C ALA A 622 38.94 14.27 -29.26
N ALA A 623 38.53 13.57 -30.32
CA ALA A 623 38.67 14.06 -31.69
C ALA A 623 37.68 15.19 -32.01
N ASP A 624 36.45 15.11 -31.50
CA ASP A 624 35.46 16.21 -31.59
C ASP A 624 35.92 17.45 -30.82
N ALA A 625 36.52 17.27 -29.65
CA ALA A 625 37.02 18.39 -28.84
C ALA A 625 38.15 19.17 -29.51
N LEU A 626 39.05 18.49 -30.23
CA LEU A 626 40.21 19.12 -30.90
C LEU A 626 39.83 19.91 -32.15
N HIS A 627 38.97 19.37 -33.01
CA HIS A 627 38.67 19.96 -34.32
C HIS A 627 37.18 19.82 -34.73
N PRO A 628 36.23 20.42 -33.99
CA PRO A 628 34.80 20.20 -34.20
C PRO A 628 34.34 20.65 -35.59
N ALA A 629 34.73 21.84 -36.03
CA ALA A 629 34.33 22.39 -37.34
C ALA A 629 34.78 21.50 -38.52
N PHE A 630 35.95 20.87 -38.41
CA PHE A 630 36.44 19.93 -39.42
C PHE A 630 35.78 18.55 -39.28
N ALA A 631 35.59 18.08 -38.04
CA ALA A 631 34.98 16.77 -37.77
C ALA A 631 33.53 16.69 -38.26
N ASN A 632 32.78 17.79 -38.16
CA ASN A 632 31.39 17.90 -38.59
C ASN A 632 31.18 17.68 -40.10
N LEU A 633 32.15 18.10 -40.94
CA LEU A 633 32.07 17.97 -42.41
C LEU A 633 31.96 16.53 -42.91
N PHE A 634 32.28 15.55 -42.06
CA PHE A 634 32.23 14.13 -42.39
C PHE A 634 30.90 13.49 -41.99
N VAL A 635 30.02 14.17 -41.26
CA VAL A 635 28.71 13.64 -40.88
C VAL A 635 27.69 13.98 -41.96
N GLN A 636 26.92 12.99 -42.37
CA GLN A 636 25.85 13.12 -43.36
C GLN A 636 24.53 12.72 -42.73
N THR A 637 23.48 13.48 -43.03
CA THR A 637 22.12 13.23 -42.53
C THR A 637 21.17 12.83 -43.66
N GLU A 638 20.20 11.98 -43.37
CA GLU A 638 19.16 11.54 -44.30
C GLU A 638 17.81 11.48 -43.55
N ILE A 639 16.76 12.06 -44.10
CA ILE A 639 15.41 12.07 -43.51
C ILE A 639 14.56 10.97 -44.15
N ILE A 640 14.04 10.07 -43.31
CA ILE A 640 13.12 9.00 -43.68
C ILE A 640 11.74 9.37 -43.15
N ARG A 641 10.90 9.98 -44.00
CA ARG A 641 9.63 10.59 -43.58
C ARG A 641 8.61 9.56 -43.14
N GLU A 642 8.55 8.43 -43.84
CA GLU A 642 7.61 7.32 -43.61
C GLU A 642 7.78 6.74 -42.19
N ARG A 643 8.98 6.86 -41.63
CA ARG A 643 9.35 6.35 -40.30
C ARG A 643 9.63 7.47 -39.31
N GLN A 644 9.38 8.73 -39.67
CA GLN A 644 9.68 9.89 -38.83
C GLN A 644 11.10 9.87 -38.22
N THR A 645 12.09 9.56 -39.05
CA THR A 645 13.46 9.23 -38.59
C THR A 645 14.50 10.07 -39.34
N ILE A 646 15.54 10.51 -38.63
CA ILE A 646 16.77 11.07 -39.20
C ILE A 646 17.88 10.02 -39.04
N LEU A 647 18.49 9.59 -40.15
CA LEU A 647 19.71 8.79 -40.16
C LEU A 647 20.92 9.71 -40.21
N CYS A 648 21.96 9.33 -39.49
CA CYS A 648 23.24 10.02 -39.44
C CYS A 648 24.36 9.00 -39.65
N THR A 649 25.29 9.29 -40.55
CA THR A 649 26.49 8.46 -40.73
C THR A 649 27.72 9.34 -40.88
N ARG A 650 28.88 8.79 -40.55
CA ARG A 650 30.17 9.44 -40.78
C ARG A 650 30.83 8.83 -42.01
N ARG A 651 31.18 9.67 -42.99
CA ARG A 651 31.88 9.26 -44.20
C ARG A 651 33.25 8.64 -43.84
N PRO A 652 33.52 7.38 -44.24
CA PRO A 652 34.81 6.74 -44.06
C PRO A 652 35.94 7.55 -44.73
N ARG A 653 37.11 7.62 -44.09
CA ARG A 653 38.32 8.26 -44.67
C ARG A 653 39.19 7.25 -45.39
N SER A 654 39.11 5.99 -45.01
CA SER A 654 39.77 4.84 -45.65
C SER A 654 38.76 3.69 -45.86
N LYS A 655 39.14 2.65 -46.62
CA LYS A 655 38.29 1.46 -46.83
C LYS A 655 38.15 0.61 -45.57
N ASP A 656 39.08 0.73 -44.63
CA ASP A 656 39.13 -0.06 -43.40
C ASP A 656 38.50 0.67 -42.20
N ASP A 657 38.06 1.92 -42.39
CA ASP A 657 37.37 2.67 -41.35
C ASP A 657 35.98 2.07 -41.10
N PRO A 658 35.62 1.76 -39.84
CA PRO A 658 34.31 1.22 -39.52
C PRO A 658 33.22 2.27 -39.78
N SER A 659 32.23 1.90 -40.58
CA SER A 659 31.05 2.72 -40.82
C SER A 659 29.99 2.40 -39.77
N HIS A 660 29.44 3.45 -39.16
CA HIS A 660 28.32 3.32 -38.24
C HIS A 660 27.17 4.22 -38.71
N TRP A 661 25.96 3.74 -38.48
CA TRP A 661 24.71 4.42 -38.81
C TRP A 661 23.92 4.63 -37.53
N MET A 662 23.74 5.89 -37.15
CA MET A 662 22.86 6.29 -36.08
C MET A 662 21.50 6.66 -36.64
N PHE A 663 20.43 6.34 -35.91
CA PHE A 663 19.10 6.83 -36.20
C PHE A 663 18.55 7.63 -35.01
N HIS A 664 17.76 8.65 -35.31
CA HIS A 664 16.97 9.43 -34.36
C HIS A 664 15.51 9.42 -34.83
N LEU A 665 14.65 8.74 -34.08
CA LEU A 665 13.24 8.52 -34.36
C LEU A 665 12.38 9.30 -33.35
N MET A 666 11.25 9.83 -33.80
CA MET A 666 10.20 10.36 -32.92
C MET A 666 8.84 9.80 -33.36
N ALA A 667 8.25 8.94 -32.52
CA ALA A 667 6.95 8.32 -32.76
C ALA A 667 5.88 8.92 -31.84
N LEU A 668 4.74 9.33 -32.42
CA LEU A 668 3.59 9.88 -31.69
C LEU A 668 2.50 8.81 -31.53
N HIS A 669 2.08 8.55 -30.29
CA HIS A 669 1.06 7.55 -29.98
C HIS A 669 -0.22 8.20 -29.44
N GLY A 670 -1.38 7.71 -29.91
CA GLY A 670 -2.70 8.06 -29.36
C GLY A 670 -3.45 9.18 -30.08
N THR A 671 -2.81 9.94 -30.95
CA THR A 671 -3.46 10.96 -31.80
C THR A 671 -2.83 11.01 -33.19
N PRO A 672 -3.59 11.31 -34.25
CA PRO A 672 -3.02 11.50 -35.58
C PRO A 672 -2.09 12.72 -35.58
N ASN A 673 -0.89 12.53 -36.12
CA ASN A 673 0.11 13.58 -36.26
C ASN A 673 -0.33 14.55 -37.38
N LYS A 674 -0.49 15.84 -37.07
CA LYS A 674 -0.94 16.81 -38.08
C LYS A 674 0.19 17.20 -39.03
N GLU A 675 1.36 17.52 -38.49
CA GLU A 675 2.51 18.01 -39.26
C GLU A 675 3.83 17.65 -38.57
N VAL A 676 4.80 17.19 -39.37
CA VAL A 676 6.13 16.78 -38.91
C VAL A 676 7.18 17.47 -39.76
N SER A 677 8.15 18.11 -39.11
CA SER A 677 9.27 18.77 -39.80
C SER A 677 10.60 18.45 -39.11
N TYR A 678 11.69 18.62 -39.83
CA TYR A 678 13.02 18.16 -39.43
C TYR A 678 14.04 19.30 -39.54
N GLU A 679 14.99 19.35 -38.61
CA GLU A 679 16.18 20.20 -38.73
C GLU A 679 17.43 19.37 -38.51
N THR A 680 18.41 19.54 -39.40
CA THR A 680 19.70 18.84 -39.32
C THR A 680 20.89 19.78 -39.21
N ASP A 681 20.68 21.09 -39.35
CA ASP A 681 21.72 22.11 -39.20
C ASP A 681 21.56 22.91 -37.90
N ARG A 682 22.57 22.87 -37.03
CA ARG A 682 22.58 23.56 -35.74
C ARG A 682 22.40 25.06 -35.87
N LEU A 683 22.97 25.70 -36.89
CA LEU A 683 22.85 27.15 -37.08
C LEU A 683 21.41 27.54 -37.42
N LYS A 684 20.68 26.70 -38.16
CA LYS A 684 19.27 26.95 -38.47
C LYS A 684 18.35 26.73 -37.28
N PHE A 685 18.66 25.75 -36.42
CA PHE A 685 17.89 25.50 -35.21
C PHE A 685 18.12 26.58 -34.14
N ILE A 686 19.38 26.83 -33.79
CA ILE A 686 19.74 27.77 -32.73
C ILE A 686 19.62 29.22 -33.22
N GLY A 687 20.10 29.51 -34.43
CA GLY A 687 20.20 30.87 -34.96
C GLY A 687 21.46 31.59 -34.48
N ARG A 688 21.89 32.60 -35.25
CA ARG A 688 23.09 33.38 -34.94
C ARG A 688 22.88 34.19 -33.66
N GLY A 689 23.83 34.07 -32.72
CA GLY A 689 23.82 34.84 -31.45
C GLY A 689 22.91 34.27 -30.35
N ASN A 690 22.21 33.16 -30.62
CA ASN A 690 21.32 32.49 -29.68
C ASN A 690 22.01 31.27 -29.03
N THR A 691 21.29 30.59 -28.14
CA THR A 691 21.78 29.40 -27.42
C THR A 691 20.70 28.32 -27.36
N LEU A 692 21.02 27.12 -26.85
CA LEU A 692 20.02 26.08 -26.59
C LEU A 692 18.97 26.45 -25.55
N ALA A 693 19.25 27.45 -24.71
CA ALA A 693 18.28 27.97 -23.74
C ALA A 693 17.19 28.82 -24.39
N ASP A 694 17.52 29.46 -25.52
CA ASP A 694 16.58 30.29 -26.29
C ASP A 694 16.88 30.19 -27.80
N PRO A 695 16.61 29.04 -28.43
CA PRO A 695 16.92 28.81 -29.84
C PRO A 695 15.89 29.48 -30.75
N GLN A 696 16.34 29.94 -31.92
CA GLN A 696 15.49 30.56 -32.94
C GLN A 696 14.30 29.67 -33.34
N ALA A 697 14.50 28.35 -33.39
CA ALA A 697 13.43 27.40 -33.70
C ALA A 697 12.25 27.46 -32.72
N MET A 698 12.45 27.86 -31.46
CA MET A 698 11.36 27.98 -30.48
C MET A 698 10.68 29.36 -30.50
N ARG A 699 11.35 30.40 -31.00
CA ARG A 699 10.79 31.75 -31.02
C ARG A 699 9.57 31.82 -31.94
N TRP A 700 8.49 32.39 -31.41
CA TRP A 700 7.31 32.74 -32.18
C TRP A 700 7.46 34.16 -32.74
N SER A 701 7.39 34.32 -34.06
CA SER A 701 7.13 35.62 -34.68
C SER A 701 6.47 35.43 -36.04
N GLU A 702 5.66 36.40 -36.48
CA GLU A 702 4.98 36.40 -37.79
C GLU A 702 5.93 36.20 -38.99
N ASN A 703 7.25 36.38 -38.80
CA ASN A 703 8.30 36.27 -39.81
C ASN A 703 9.18 35.00 -39.70
N ILE A 704 8.91 34.09 -38.76
CA ILE A 704 9.65 32.83 -38.60
C ILE A 704 8.74 31.67 -39.02
N SER A 705 9.22 30.86 -39.97
CA SER A 705 8.50 29.66 -40.45
C SER A 705 8.01 28.78 -39.30
N GLU A 706 6.75 28.38 -39.33
CA GLU A 706 6.17 27.44 -38.36
C GLU A 706 6.86 26.05 -38.41
N THR A 707 7.39 25.69 -39.58
CA THR A 707 8.04 24.41 -39.86
C THR A 707 9.58 24.54 -39.87
N LEU A 708 10.26 23.47 -39.45
CA LEU A 708 11.71 23.33 -39.58
C LEU A 708 12.12 23.19 -41.06
N SER A 709 13.39 23.48 -41.39
CA SER A 709 13.80 23.67 -42.79
C SER A 709 13.79 22.40 -43.66
N ASN A 710 13.70 21.22 -43.06
CA ASN A 710 13.74 19.91 -43.73
C ASN A 710 15.00 19.67 -44.58
N THR A 711 16.10 20.39 -44.30
CA THR A 711 17.37 20.14 -44.99
C THR A 711 18.06 18.89 -44.47
N GLN A 712 18.74 18.17 -45.36
CA GLN A 712 19.48 16.93 -45.10
C GLN A 712 20.74 16.88 -45.96
N GLY A 713 21.65 15.95 -45.67
CA GLY A 713 22.87 15.72 -46.42
C GLY A 713 24.11 16.12 -45.62
N SER A 714 25.12 16.67 -46.30
CA SER A 714 26.34 17.16 -45.64
C SER A 714 26.12 18.58 -45.14
N VAL A 715 25.80 18.71 -43.86
CA VAL A 715 25.56 19.99 -43.16
C VAL A 715 26.82 20.44 -42.40
N LEU A 716 26.93 21.74 -42.10
CA LEU A 716 28.14 22.30 -41.46
C LEU A 716 28.28 21.96 -39.98
N ASP A 717 27.16 21.85 -39.26
CA ASP A 717 27.12 21.52 -37.83
C ASP A 717 25.90 20.61 -37.57
N PRO A 718 26.09 19.28 -37.62
CA PRO A 718 25.01 18.30 -37.68
C PRO A 718 24.25 18.18 -36.35
N ILE A 719 22.92 18.22 -36.44
CA ILE A 719 21.99 17.90 -35.36
C ILE A 719 20.94 16.91 -35.86
N ALA A 720 20.20 16.32 -34.93
CA ALA A 720 18.94 15.66 -35.22
C ALA A 720 17.85 16.34 -34.40
N ALA A 721 16.90 16.99 -35.07
CA ALA A 721 15.73 17.57 -34.44
C ALA A 721 14.47 17.27 -35.24
N ILE A 722 13.46 16.72 -34.57
CA ILE A 722 12.16 16.39 -35.16
C ILE A 722 11.11 17.19 -34.39
N ARG A 723 10.24 17.91 -35.11
CA ARG A 723 9.11 18.62 -34.55
C ARG A 723 7.81 17.96 -34.99
N CYS A 724 6.91 17.72 -34.05
CA CYS A 724 5.52 17.38 -34.34
C CYS A 724 4.56 18.31 -33.60
N ARG A 725 3.39 18.56 -34.20
CA ARG A 725 2.30 19.34 -33.60
C ARG A 725 1.19 18.44 -33.11
N VAL A 726 0.72 18.68 -31.89
CA VAL A 726 -0.39 17.95 -31.28
C VAL A 726 -1.45 18.91 -30.75
N LEU A 727 -2.72 18.56 -30.95
CA LEU A 727 -3.84 19.19 -30.28
C LEU A 727 -4.27 18.29 -29.13
N LEU A 728 -4.23 18.81 -27.91
CA LEU A 728 -4.52 18.07 -26.69
C LEU A 728 -5.75 18.64 -25.98
N ASP A 729 -6.86 17.90 -26.02
CA ASP A 729 -8.10 18.28 -25.34
C ASP A 729 -7.92 18.42 -23.82
N ALA A 730 -8.86 19.10 -23.18
CA ALA A 730 -8.87 19.26 -21.72
C ALA A 730 -8.88 17.88 -21.02
N GLY A 731 -7.88 17.62 -20.17
CA GLY A 731 -7.73 16.33 -19.47
C GLY A 731 -7.09 15.21 -20.30
N ALA A 732 -6.88 15.39 -21.61
CA ALA A 732 -6.30 14.38 -22.48
C ALA A 732 -4.80 14.23 -22.25
N SER A 733 -4.27 13.07 -22.66
CA SER A 733 -2.84 12.77 -22.63
C SER A 733 -2.36 12.21 -23.95
N VAL A 734 -1.10 12.47 -24.28
CA VAL A 734 -0.41 11.91 -25.45
C VAL A 734 0.94 11.35 -25.03
N THR A 735 1.41 10.32 -25.73
CA THR A 735 2.72 9.69 -25.46
C THR A 735 3.59 9.79 -26.71
N ILE A 736 4.84 10.16 -26.51
CA ILE A 736 5.82 10.38 -27.57
C ILE A 736 7.07 9.58 -27.23
N ASP A 737 7.49 8.72 -28.13
CA ASP A 737 8.72 7.94 -27.99
C ASP A 737 9.82 8.55 -28.87
N ILE A 738 10.90 9.02 -28.23
CA ILE A 738 12.11 9.51 -28.89
C ILE A 738 13.17 8.42 -28.75
N VAL A 739 13.57 7.82 -29.87
CA VAL A 739 14.51 6.70 -29.89
C VAL A 739 15.77 7.11 -30.61
N SER A 740 16.92 6.89 -29.98
CA SER A 740 18.22 7.05 -30.63
C SER A 740 18.99 5.76 -30.54
N GLY A 741 19.58 5.32 -31.64
CA GLY A 741 20.27 4.04 -31.69
C GLY A 741 21.33 4.00 -32.77
N ILE A 742 22.15 2.97 -32.76
CA ILE A 742 23.28 2.82 -33.69
C ILE A 742 23.45 1.38 -34.16
N SER A 743 23.91 1.21 -35.39
CA SER A 743 24.27 -0.09 -35.97
C SER A 743 25.42 0.05 -36.98
N GLU A 744 25.92 -1.08 -37.47
CA GLU A 744 27.03 -1.12 -38.44
C GLU A 744 26.57 -0.78 -39.86
N THR A 745 25.33 -1.13 -40.23
CA THR A 745 24.80 -0.87 -41.58
C THR A 745 23.56 0.02 -41.56
N ARG A 746 23.32 0.69 -42.69
CA ARG A 746 22.12 1.52 -42.90
C ARG A 746 20.83 0.71 -42.73
N ASP A 747 20.79 -0.51 -43.28
CA ASP A 747 19.61 -1.36 -43.26
C ASP A 747 19.30 -1.87 -41.86
N GLN A 748 20.32 -2.15 -41.04
CA GLN A 748 20.13 -2.49 -39.62
C GLN A 748 19.58 -1.31 -38.82
N ALA A 749 20.10 -0.09 -39.03
CA ALA A 749 19.62 1.11 -38.33
C ALA A 749 18.14 1.38 -38.68
N LEU A 750 17.81 1.21 -39.96
CA LEU A 750 16.45 1.32 -40.47
C LEU A 750 15.52 0.24 -39.89
N GLY A 751 16.00 -1.00 -39.77
CA GLY A 751 15.25 -2.09 -39.15
C GLY A 751 14.99 -1.86 -37.66
N LEU A 752 15.96 -1.30 -36.92
CA LEU A 752 15.76 -0.87 -35.53
C LEU A 752 14.76 0.28 -35.43
N ALA A 753 14.85 1.27 -36.32
CA ALA A 753 13.89 2.37 -36.37
C ALA A 753 12.45 1.87 -36.63
N GLU A 754 12.25 0.89 -37.53
CA GLU A 754 10.94 0.25 -37.73
C GLU A 754 10.48 -0.52 -36.50
N LYS A 755 11.37 -1.34 -35.92
CA LYS A 755 11.08 -2.14 -34.72
C LYS A 755 10.54 -1.26 -33.59
N TYR A 756 11.18 -0.12 -33.35
CA TYR A 756 10.84 0.77 -32.23
C TYR A 756 9.86 1.88 -32.57
N HIS A 757 9.36 1.93 -33.81
CA HIS A 757 8.17 2.74 -34.15
C HIS A 757 6.88 2.10 -33.59
N ASP A 758 6.88 0.77 -33.41
CA ASP A 758 5.77 0.04 -32.77
C ASP A 758 5.79 0.24 -31.23
N GLN A 759 4.67 0.74 -30.69
CA GLN A 759 4.52 1.02 -29.28
C GLN A 759 4.78 -0.20 -28.38
N ARG A 760 4.32 -1.40 -28.76
CA ARG A 760 4.46 -2.62 -27.93
C ARG A 760 5.91 -3.05 -27.80
N LEU A 761 6.70 -2.86 -28.85
CA LEU A 761 8.12 -3.18 -28.83
C LEU A 761 8.91 -2.12 -28.06
N ALA A 762 8.50 -0.86 -28.12
CA ALA A 762 9.06 0.19 -27.26
C ALA A 762 8.74 -0.05 -25.77
N ASP A 763 7.53 -0.51 -25.42
CA ASP A 763 7.15 -0.84 -24.03
C ASP A 763 8.10 -1.88 -23.43
N ARG A 764 8.44 -2.91 -24.21
CA ARG A 764 9.33 -4.01 -23.81
C ARG A 764 10.72 -3.53 -23.36
N VAL A 765 11.20 -2.37 -23.83
CA VAL A 765 12.49 -1.79 -23.39
C VAL A 765 12.49 -1.54 -21.89
N PHE A 766 11.41 -0.98 -21.34
CA PHE A 766 11.32 -0.67 -19.92
C PHE A 766 11.19 -1.93 -19.05
N ASP A 767 10.42 -2.92 -19.50
CA ASP A 767 10.24 -4.20 -18.80
C ASP A 767 11.54 -5.02 -18.75
N LEU A 768 12.27 -5.05 -19.88
CA LEU A 768 13.55 -5.72 -19.98
C LEU A 768 14.64 -4.99 -19.21
N ALA A 769 14.71 -3.66 -19.29
CA ALA A 769 15.69 -2.89 -18.52
C ALA A 769 15.49 -3.10 -17.01
N TRP A 770 14.22 -3.19 -16.56
CA TRP A 770 13.91 -3.58 -15.19
C TRP A 770 14.43 -4.97 -14.87
N THR A 771 14.11 -5.97 -15.69
CA THR A 771 14.55 -7.36 -15.49
C THR A 771 16.08 -7.48 -15.49
N HIS A 772 16.77 -6.81 -16.42
CA HIS A 772 18.22 -6.82 -16.54
C HIS A 772 18.91 -6.12 -15.38
N SER A 773 18.30 -5.08 -14.80
CA SER A 773 18.85 -4.41 -13.60
C SER A 773 18.82 -5.29 -12.33
N GLN A 774 18.04 -6.38 -12.37
CA GLN A 774 17.86 -7.32 -11.27
C GLN A 774 18.75 -8.57 -11.40
N VAL A 775 19.69 -8.60 -12.35
CA VAL A 775 20.65 -9.68 -12.61
C VAL A 775 22.06 -9.12 -12.47
#